data_AF-A0A2P5AR06-F1
#
_entry.id   AF-A0A2P5AR06-F1
#
_cell.length_a   1.000
_cell.length_b   1.000
_cell.length_c   1.000
_cell.angle_alpha   90.00
_cell.angle_beta   90.00
_cell.angle_gamma   90.00
#
_symmetry.space_group_name_H-M   'P 1'
#
loop_
_entity.id
_entity.type
_entity.pdbx_description
1 polymer ?
#
loop_
_entity_poly.entity_id
_entity_poly.type
_entity_poly.pdbx_seq_one_letter_code
_entity_poly.pdbx_strand_id
1 'polypeptide(L)'
;MTSEPASFSSFSAAVDSINASLTYLCCSSSSSDDDSHSHHNQSYSSDVPRRFSGFAQRLRLAFNQLLRSSPSLDGFPPSVHTAVKGIAVDLAKAVETASVYRSRSKIFVLINCVSLCASLQEQTLAIFRWLTLLESAIVDLPELRKKIADLSTDMKQANLNVTESEERVYCTLQKEGQARQMQTSKAVQSAIVMDLARALGTDPENNSVLSEQIKVLKSDLGHSSSVTERRILASLERIMGNWAMEPTMATWKLNLEFEDDAHISPFKNFLCPLTKEVMKEPVVLESSQTYERAAIEYWFERCLEDGRDPTCPVTGQVLGSLELKPNIGLAGAIEEWLNRNVEIQIKIALQHLGEEPPSVNSVEKVVDNVYKISEEHPVSRYKFCSAGIVALIVKLLRNSSKSIGSNLRSKALLALLSMAKDAESKEVMLEEGTTKLAIHSLIASSEKEREYAVKLLLQFSSDEACCTKIASEKGALVLLSSMAGNLEHPALSNLAEEVLKRMERINENIQHLAAAGRFEPLLRQLCEGSDDIKIEMASIMGRMTLTNSGKEQLARQSSGILVEMLSNPAAQAASLQALYNLSSLDDNATILVDSNVLPALTDILFGYPDTLAELKELAASTLANMVSNPGHWELASADKEGHPMQSETIVYSLLSLLSRASLRCQASILHILYGIASSPQASESVASLIKSGEGIKIILPFLEHPEVQNRIYAFRLTRVLSERFGQDLVQELRASNKLSLFRDKLLDKEYKDGEKSDAACILANLSLLEDEVKILFGADFVRWTVNTLETQRRNSKGRITGPAASMLEGLLGILLHFTRSIDPLTLHAVRENRLMTIFGEQLCYPSKPRVKQLAAFGLKNLSECGRSLAARDSEPSPPHGFCSSLVFMCGRASSRPSMCPIHSAPCEEDSQWCLLKGNCIKPLVDLLTDDDTSVRIAAVEALSTLVLDTSSNFKRVVDELEESGVVDAVIHLFLEVRPGELQEKAIWMVERILRVENHNQRLSLNQALVRALVEAFKHGNPNAKRHAQDALTNLKQLSAVSGKASSQIRSRR
;
A
#
# COMPACT_ATOMS: atom_id res chain seq x y z
N MET A 1 7.58 73.40 15.37
CA MET A 1 6.67 74.53 15.07
C MET A 1 7.55 75.71 14.73
N THR A 2 7.50 76.18 13.49
CA THR A 2 8.30 77.31 13.00
C THR A 2 7.71 78.61 13.55
N SER A 3 8.18 79.03 14.73
CA SER A 3 8.00 80.41 15.19
C SER A 3 8.90 81.31 14.34
N GLU A 4 8.30 82.30 13.69
CA GLU A 4 9.02 83.37 12.99
C GLU A 4 10.17 83.91 13.87
N PRO A 5 11.34 84.23 13.30
CA PRO A 5 12.46 84.74 14.09
C PRO A 5 12.00 86.00 14.82
N ALA A 6 12.11 86.00 16.15
CA ALA A 6 11.72 87.10 17.02
C ALA A 6 12.42 88.39 16.55
N SER A 7 11.75 89.17 15.71
CA SER A 7 12.27 90.45 15.25
C SER A 7 11.93 91.46 16.33
N PHE A 8 12.89 91.76 17.19
CA PHE A 8 12.71 92.76 18.23
C PHE A 8 12.59 94.14 17.58
N SER A 9 11.37 94.68 17.53
CA SER A 9 11.07 95.98 16.93
C SER A 9 11.72 97.12 17.72
N SER A 10 11.74 97.04 19.06
CA SER A 10 12.37 98.02 19.95
C SER A 10 13.62 97.47 20.67
N PHE A 11 14.55 98.36 21.04
CA PHE A 11 15.74 98.00 21.81
C PHE A 11 15.39 97.56 23.25
N SER A 12 14.39 98.18 23.87
CA SER A 12 13.86 97.78 25.18
C SER A 12 13.41 96.31 25.20
N ALA A 13 12.67 95.87 24.18
CA ALA A 13 12.19 94.48 24.11
C ALA A 13 13.35 93.47 24.00
N ALA A 14 14.44 93.84 23.30
CA ALA A 14 15.64 92.99 23.21
C ALA A 14 16.37 92.89 24.56
N VAL A 15 16.45 93.99 25.32
CA VAL A 15 17.03 94.02 26.67
C VAL A 15 16.24 93.13 27.64
N ASP A 16 14.91 93.23 27.62
CA ASP A 16 14.04 92.41 28.46
C ASP A 16 14.18 90.92 28.11
N SER A 17 14.23 90.59 26.82
CA SER A 17 14.46 89.22 26.34
C SER A 17 15.83 88.67 26.76
N ILE A 18 16.90 89.48 26.71
CA ILE A 18 18.23 89.05 27.17
C ILE A 18 18.20 88.76 28.67
N ASN A 19 17.59 89.63 29.47
CA ASN A 19 17.49 89.41 30.92
C ASN A 19 16.70 88.13 31.26
N ALA A 20 15.59 87.87 30.57
CA ALA A 20 14.81 86.64 30.74
C ALA A 20 15.64 85.40 30.37
N SER A 21 16.28 85.41 29.18
CA SER A 21 17.08 84.29 28.69
C SER A 21 18.31 84.01 29.56
N LEU A 22 19.03 85.06 29.98
CA LEU A 22 20.17 84.92 30.89
C LEU A 22 19.74 84.43 32.27
N THR A 23 18.59 84.87 32.78
CA THR A 23 18.07 84.37 34.06
C THR A 23 17.80 82.87 33.99
N TYR A 24 17.17 82.40 32.91
CA TYR A 24 16.92 80.98 32.70
C TYR A 24 18.21 80.15 32.57
N LEU A 25 19.16 80.59 31.74
CA LEU A 25 20.42 79.90 31.46
C LEU A 25 21.37 79.91 32.66
N CYS A 26 21.39 81.00 33.44
CA CYS A 26 22.28 81.17 34.59
C CYS A 26 21.72 80.60 35.90
N CYS A 27 20.47 80.14 35.94
CA CYS A 27 19.94 79.44 37.11
C CYS A 27 20.69 78.12 37.32
N SER A 28 21.74 78.20 38.13
CA SER A 28 22.40 77.10 38.83
C SER A 28 22.61 77.56 40.28
N SER A 29 21.63 77.21 41.13
CA SER A 29 21.73 77.14 42.59
C SER A 29 22.49 78.26 43.31
N SER A 30 21.75 79.24 43.83
CA SER A 30 22.17 79.99 45.01
C SER A 30 20.96 80.29 45.92
N SER A 31 21.01 79.71 47.13
CA SER A 31 20.36 80.10 48.39
C SER A 31 19.21 79.24 48.97
N SER A 32 19.44 78.93 50.25
CA SER A 32 18.62 78.44 51.38
C SER A 32 18.32 76.95 51.53
N ASP A 33 18.96 76.42 52.58
CA ASP A 33 18.67 75.23 53.38
C ASP A 33 17.19 75.13 53.79
N ASP A 34 16.57 73.95 53.65
CA ASP A 34 16.04 73.16 54.78
C ASP A 34 15.43 71.81 54.30
N ASP A 35 15.95 70.74 54.91
CA ASP A 35 15.43 69.39 55.17
C ASP A 35 14.51 68.59 54.20
N SER A 36 15.15 67.50 53.73
CA SER A 36 14.69 66.10 53.80
C SER A 36 13.72 65.54 52.74
N HIS A 37 14.27 64.52 52.05
CA HIS A 37 13.67 63.49 51.20
C HIS A 37 13.48 63.75 49.69
N SER A 38 14.19 62.90 48.93
CA SER A 38 14.16 62.65 47.47
C SER A 38 15.06 63.54 46.60
N HIS A 39 16.25 63.00 46.31
CA HIS A 39 17.29 63.60 45.48
C HIS A 39 16.89 63.74 44.00
N HIS A 40 16.57 64.96 43.55
CA HIS A 40 16.76 65.38 42.17
C HIS A 40 17.43 66.76 42.12
N ASN A 41 18.76 66.76 42.30
CA ASN A 41 19.61 67.92 42.01
C ASN A 41 19.50 68.28 40.52
N GLN A 42 18.74 69.32 40.18
CA GLN A 42 18.66 69.89 38.83
C GLN A 42 19.89 70.75 38.48
N SER A 43 21.08 70.14 38.57
CA SER A 43 22.26 70.59 37.84
C SER A 43 22.29 69.86 36.50
N TYR A 44 22.58 70.55 35.40
CA TYR A 44 22.73 69.92 34.08
C TYR A 44 23.60 68.66 34.20
N SER A 45 23.14 67.47 33.79
CA SER A 45 23.95 66.25 33.91
C SER A 45 25.04 66.14 32.85
N SER A 46 24.87 66.83 31.71
CA SER A 46 25.79 66.84 30.58
C SER A 46 26.68 68.10 30.61
N ASP A 47 27.94 67.96 30.19
CA ASP A 47 28.94 69.05 30.23
C ASP A 47 28.66 70.18 29.22
N VAL A 48 27.96 69.87 28.13
CA VAL A 48 27.63 70.80 27.05
C VAL A 48 26.82 72.02 27.55
N PRO A 49 25.62 71.85 28.14
CA PRO A 49 24.85 72.99 28.66
C PRO A 49 25.50 73.64 29.89
N ARG A 50 26.32 72.91 30.68
CA ARG A 50 27.11 73.51 31.78
C ARG A 50 28.10 74.54 31.25
N ARG A 51 28.90 74.17 30.24
CA ARG A 51 29.88 75.08 29.62
C ARG A 51 29.20 76.30 29.00
N PHE A 52 28.09 76.10 28.29
CA PHE A 52 27.32 77.22 27.74
C PHE A 52 26.77 78.16 28.83
N SER A 53 26.27 77.61 29.94
CA SER A 53 25.81 78.42 31.07
C SER A 53 26.91 79.29 31.68
N GLY A 54 28.17 78.82 31.67
CA GLY A 54 29.33 79.61 32.09
C GLY A 54 29.55 80.86 31.22
N PHE A 55 29.36 80.73 29.90
CA PHE A 55 29.38 81.89 28.99
C PHE A 55 28.22 82.84 29.25
N ALA A 56 27.00 82.31 29.45
CA ALA A 56 25.83 83.12 29.76
C ALA A 56 26.00 83.92 31.06
N GLN A 57 26.59 83.34 32.11
CA GLN A 57 26.87 84.04 33.37
C GLN A 57 27.83 85.23 33.17
N ARG A 58 28.89 85.03 32.39
CA ARG A 58 29.85 86.10 32.05
C ARG A 58 29.20 87.18 31.17
N LEU A 59 28.35 86.78 30.23
CA LEU A 59 27.57 87.69 29.39
C LEU A 59 26.64 88.56 30.23
N ARG A 60 25.97 88.00 31.25
CA ARG A 60 25.11 88.74 32.18
C ARG A 60 25.86 89.85 32.92
N LEU A 61 27.07 89.57 33.36
CA LEU A 61 27.90 90.57 34.04
C LEU A 61 28.31 91.70 33.10
N ALA A 62 28.73 91.38 31.87
CA ALA A 62 29.09 92.39 30.87
C ALA A 62 27.86 93.23 30.44
N PHE A 63 26.72 92.59 30.19
CA PHE A 63 25.50 93.27 29.75
C PHE A 63 24.92 94.21 30.81
N ASN A 64 24.91 93.81 32.09
CA ASN A 64 24.48 94.67 33.20
C ASN A 64 25.39 95.90 33.35
N GLN A 65 26.69 95.76 33.07
CA GLN A 65 27.63 96.89 33.09
C GLN A 65 27.37 97.85 31.91
N LEU A 66 27.02 97.32 30.73
CA LEU A 66 26.63 98.13 29.57
C LEU A 66 25.38 98.97 29.88
N LEU A 67 24.32 98.37 30.42
CA LEU A 67 23.07 99.09 30.72
C LEU A 67 23.22 100.17 31.80
N ARG A 68 24.15 100.00 32.76
CA ARG A 68 24.41 101.01 33.81
C ARG A 68 25.20 102.23 33.32
N SER A 69 25.87 102.12 32.18
CA SER A 69 26.75 103.18 31.67
C SER A 69 26.05 104.33 30.93
N SER A 70 24.75 104.22 30.61
CA SER A 70 23.98 105.29 29.95
C SER A 70 22.61 105.51 30.62
N PRO A 71 22.19 106.76 30.91
CA PRO A 71 20.92 107.06 31.56
C PRO A 71 19.69 106.92 30.64
N SER A 72 19.86 106.78 29.32
CA SER A 72 18.75 106.56 28.36
C SER A 72 19.06 105.45 27.35
N LEU A 73 18.12 104.52 27.19
CA LEU A 73 18.24 103.35 26.29
C LEU A 73 18.36 103.72 24.80
N ASP A 74 17.94 104.91 24.39
CA ASP A 74 18.02 105.40 23.00
C ASP A 74 19.35 106.13 22.69
N GLY A 75 20.24 106.27 23.68
CA GLY A 75 21.50 107.02 23.55
C GLY A 75 22.69 106.23 23.01
N PHE A 76 22.52 104.94 22.68
CA PHE A 76 23.62 104.10 22.22
C PHE A 76 23.82 104.17 20.69
N PRO A 77 25.05 103.94 20.18
CA PRO A 77 25.29 103.85 18.74
C PRO A 77 24.43 102.77 18.07
N PRO A 78 23.98 102.96 16.80
CA PRO A 78 23.17 101.97 16.07
C PRO A 78 23.81 100.57 15.99
N SER A 79 25.14 100.49 16.01
CA SER A 79 25.91 99.25 16.08
C SER A 79 25.69 98.47 17.39
N VAL A 80 25.57 99.17 18.53
CA VAL A 80 25.19 98.58 19.83
C VAL A 80 23.76 98.08 19.77
N HIS A 81 22.82 98.86 19.23
CA HIS A 81 21.43 98.43 19.06
C HIS A 81 21.32 97.14 18.23
N THR A 82 22.11 97.05 17.16
CA THR A 82 22.14 95.88 16.27
C THR A 82 22.75 94.66 16.99
N ALA A 83 23.89 94.83 17.67
CA ALA A 83 24.53 93.75 18.42
C ALA A 83 23.63 93.20 19.53
N VAL A 84 22.98 94.07 20.30
CA VAL A 84 22.07 93.66 21.39
C VAL A 84 20.85 92.93 20.86
N LYS A 85 20.22 93.42 19.77
CA LYS A 85 19.10 92.69 19.13
C LYS A 85 19.53 91.31 18.62
N GLY A 86 20.73 91.20 18.04
CA GLY A 86 21.32 89.93 17.60
C GLY A 86 21.56 88.96 18.76
N ILE A 87 22.18 89.43 19.86
CA ILE A 87 22.40 88.64 21.08
C ILE A 87 21.06 88.13 21.63
N ALA A 88 20.02 88.97 21.67
CA ALA A 88 18.71 88.57 22.18
C ALA A 88 18.12 87.38 21.43
N VAL A 89 18.21 87.38 20.09
CA VAL A 89 17.69 86.31 19.23
C VAL A 89 18.44 84.99 19.46
N ASP A 90 19.76 85.02 19.40
CA ASP A 90 20.56 83.78 19.50
C ASP A 90 20.60 83.24 20.93
N LEU A 91 20.46 84.10 21.94
CA LEU A 91 20.31 83.67 23.33
C LEU A 91 18.94 83.05 23.60
N ALA A 92 17.86 83.53 22.97
CA ALA A 92 16.53 82.91 23.04
C ALA A 92 16.52 81.51 22.40
N LYS A 93 17.19 81.33 21.26
CA LYS A 93 17.39 79.99 20.66
C LYS A 93 18.19 79.07 21.58
N ALA A 94 19.23 79.61 22.24
CA ALA A 94 20.02 78.82 23.19
C ALA A 94 19.21 78.36 24.41
N VAL A 95 18.26 79.18 24.88
CA VAL A 95 17.30 78.81 25.94
C VAL A 95 16.41 77.65 25.48
N GLU A 96 15.90 77.69 24.25
CA GLU A 96 15.09 76.62 23.67
C GLU A 96 15.88 75.30 23.68
N THR A 97 17.10 75.29 23.15
CA THR A 97 17.96 74.08 23.15
C THR A 97 18.34 73.64 24.56
N ALA A 98 18.70 74.56 25.46
CA ALA A 98 19.06 74.23 26.85
C ALA A 98 17.86 73.68 27.66
N SER A 99 16.63 74.06 27.32
CA SER A 99 15.42 73.57 27.97
C SER A 99 15.20 72.07 27.75
N VAL A 100 15.64 71.54 26.61
CA VAL A 100 15.56 70.11 26.30
C VAL A 100 16.36 69.28 27.31
N TYR A 101 17.56 69.74 27.70
CA TYR A 101 18.40 69.07 28.69
C TYR A 101 17.81 69.03 30.11
N ARG A 102 16.84 69.89 30.42
CA ARG A 102 16.18 69.96 31.75
C ARG A 102 14.83 69.26 31.79
N SER A 103 14.06 69.37 30.71
CA SER A 103 12.63 69.00 30.69
C SER A 103 12.35 67.61 30.12
N ARG A 104 13.27 67.06 29.31
CA ARG A 104 13.10 65.75 28.65
C ARG A 104 13.87 64.65 29.38
N SER A 105 13.50 63.40 29.13
CA SER A 105 14.21 62.20 29.61
C SER A 105 15.67 62.18 29.18
N LYS A 106 16.53 61.56 30.00
CA LYS A 106 17.95 61.44 29.68
C LYS A 106 18.19 60.63 28.40
N ILE A 107 17.33 59.64 28.12
CA ILE A 107 17.39 58.87 26.86
C ILE A 107 17.04 59.77 25.66
N PHE A 108 16.06 60.67 25.79
CA PHE A 108 15.75 61.65 24.72
C PHE A 108 16.95 62.55 24.42
N VAL A 109 17.65 63.00 25.48
CA VAL A 109 18.89 63.78 25.34
C VAL A 109 19.98 62.96 24.63
N LEU A 110 20.15 61.67 24.94
CA LEU A 110 21.10 60.78 24.26
C LEU A 110 20.75 60.54 22.78
N ILE A 111 19.47 60.40 22.44
CA ILE A 111 19.02 60.23 21.05
C ILE A 111 19.34 61.47 20.21
N ASN A 112 19.32 62.65 20.83
CA ASN A 112 19.47 63.95 20.15
C ASN A 112 20.78 64.67 20.49
N CYS A 113 21.73 64.04 21.19
CA CYS A 113 22.87 64.71 21.82
C CYS A 113 23.76 65.45 20.80
N VAL A 114 24.01 64.85 19.64
CA VAL A 114 24.79 65.46 18.55
C VAL A 114 24.12 66.72 18.02
N SER A 115 22.80 66.67 17.78
CA SER A 115 22.03 67.82 17.28
C SER A 115 21.93 68.96 18.29
N LEU A 116 21.70 68.64 19.56
CA LEU A 116 21.60 69.61 20.64
C LEU A 116 22.95 70.29 20.90
N CYS A 117 24.04 69.51 20.84
CA CYS A 117 25.40 70.02 20.97
C CYS A 117 25.76 70.95 19.81
N ALA A 118 25.47 70.55 18.57
CA ALA A 118 25.69 71.38 17.39
C ALA A 118 24.89 72.70 17.45
N SER A 119 23.63 72.64 17.92
CA SER A 119 22.79 73.83 18.08
C SER A 119 23.36 74.82 19.11
N LEU A 120 23.79 74.35 20.29
CA LEU A 120 24.43 75.23 21.30
C LEU A 120 25.79 75.75 20.83
N GLN A 121 26.56 74.95 20.10
CA GLN A 121 27.82 75.38 19.49
C GLN A 121 27.57 76.50 18.46
N GLU A 122 26.54 76.36 17.62
CA GLU A 122 26.14 77.39 16.66
C GLU A 122 25.73 78.69 17.37
N GLN A 123 24.92 78.62 18.44
CA GLN A 123 24.54 79.80 19.21
C GLN A 123 25.75 80.45 19.90
N THR A 124 26.71 79.65 20.38
CA THR A 124 27.95 80.15 20.97
C THR A 124 28.74 80.99 19.95
N LEU A 125 28.88 80.48 18.72
CA LEU A 125 29.57 81.18 17.63
C LEU A 125 28.80 82.40 17.12
N ALA A 126 27.47 82.36 17.12
CA ALA A 126 26.63 83.49 16.72
C ALA A 126 26.73 84.65 17.73
N ILE A 127 26.60 84.36 19.03
CA ILE A 127 26.75 85.35 20.11
C ILE A 127 28.16 85.94 20.10
N PHE A 128 29.20 85.14 19.85
CA PHE A 128 30.56 85.64 19.67
C PHE A 128 30.65 86.76 18.62
N ARG A 129 30.05 86.59 17.44
CA ARG A 129 30.08 87.59 16.35
C ARG A 129 29.44 88.90 16.78
N TRP A 130 28.34 88.82 17.53
CA TRP A 130 27.68 90.00 18.08
C TRP A 130 28.51 90.67 19.17
N LEU A 131 29.23 89.90 20.00
CA LEU A 131 30.15 90.45 20.99
C LEU A 131 31.33 91.16 20.34
N THR A 132 31.84 90.68 19.20
CA THR A 132 32.89 91.39 18.44
C THR A 132 32.39 92.70 17.86
N LEU A 133 31.15 92.72 17.34
CA LEU A 133 30.51 93.96 16.90
C LEU A 133 30.31 94.93 18.09
N LEU A 134 29.87 94.42 19.24
CA LEU A 134 29.67 95.20 20.46
C LEU A 134 31.00 95.77 21.00
N GLU A 135 32.07 94.99 20.97
CA GLU A 135 33.42 95.42 21.36
C GLU A 135 33.92 96.58 20.48
N SER A 136 33.72 96.50 19.16
CA SER A 136 34.13 97.58 18.24
C SER A 136 33.29 98.86 18.39
N ALA A 137 32.05 98.73 18.87
CA ALA A 137 31.11 99.84 19.04
C ALA A 137 31.29 100.61 20.36
N ILE A 138 31.86 99.98 21.40
CA ILE A 138 32.06 100.58 22.72
C ILE A 138 33.50 101.12 22.82
N VAL A 139 33.69 102.40 22.50
CA VAL A 139 35.01 103.05 22.58
C VAL A 139 35.27 103.63 23.98
N ASP A 140 34.22 104.14 24.64
CA ASP A 140 34.35 104.99 25.85
C ASP A 140 34.40 104.21 27.19
N LEU A 141 34.37 102.87 27.16
CA LEU A 141 34.37 102.01 28.37
C LEU A 141 35.44 100.90 28.27
N PRO A 142 36.72 101.19 28.56
CA PRO A 142 37.82 100.27 28.30
C PRO A 142 37.76 98.97 29.12
N GLU A 143 37.30 99.00 30.37
CA GLU A 143 37.17 97.79 31.20
C GLU A 143 36.08 96.84 30.70
N LEU A 144 34.93 97.39 30.29
CA LEU A 144 33.84 96.62 29.73
C LEU A 144 34.22 96.04 28.37
N ARG A 145 34.89 96.85 27.54
CA ARG A 145 35.43 96.42 26.24
C ARG A 145 36.37 95.22 26.40
N LYS A 146 37.28 95.25 27.38
CA LYS A 146 38.16 94.11 27.68
C LYS A 146 37.38 92.85 28.08
N LYS A 147 36.39 92.96 28.97
CA LYS A 147 35.56 91.80 29.38
C LYS A 147 34.76 91.20 28.23
N ILE A 148 34.25 92.05 27.33
CA ILE A 148 33.55 91.62 26.11
C ILE A 148 34.53 90.94 25.15
N ALA A 149 35.73 91.49 24.96
CA ALA A 149 36.78 90.89 24.11
C ALA A 149 37.25 89.53 24.63
N ASP A 150 37.46 89.39 25.95
CA ASP A 150 37.84 88.12 26.59
C ASP A 150 36.72 87.08 26.43
N LEU A 151 35.46 87.45 26.70
CA LEU A 151 34.32 86.55 26.52
C LEU A 151 34.12 86.15 25.04
N SER A 152 34.27 87.11 24.13
CA SER A 152 34.22 86.90 22.68
C SER A 152 35.27 85.88 22.25
N THR A 153 36.52 86.04 22.69
CA THR A 153 37.62 85.11 22.38
C THR A 153 37.36 83.70 22.93
N ASP A 154 36.88 83.60 24.17
CA ASP A 154 36.57 82.32 24.81
C ASP A 154 35.40 81.61 24.12
N MET A 155 34.35 82.34 23.73
CA MET A 155 33.22 81.77 22.98
C MET A 155 33.64 81.35 21.56
N LYS A 156 34.58 82.07 20.92
CA LYS A 156 35.13 81.68 19.62
C LYS A 156 35.92 80.38 19.69
N GLN A 157 36.66 80.17 20.77
CA GLN A 157 37.52 78.99 20.98
C GLN A 157 36.79 77.84 21.69
N ALA A 158 35.54 78.04 22.10
CA ALA A 158 34.75 77.02 22.77
C ALA A 158 34.55 75.81 21.87
N ASN A 159 34.82 74.61 22.39
CA ASN A 159 34.45 73.35 21.76
C ASN A 159 33.48 72.60 22.68
N LEU A 160 32.20 72.68 22.38
CA LEU A 160 31.16 71.88 23.01
C LEU A 160 31.12 70.53 22.28
N ASN A 161 31.54 69.47 22.96
CA ASN A 161 31.53 68.11 22.43
C ASN A 161 30.67 67.20 23.30
N VAL A 162 30.00 66.26 22.63
CA VAL A 162 29.37 65.08 23.25
C VAL A 162 30.49 64.17 23.80
N THR A 163 30.26 63.49 24.92
CA THR A 163 31.26 62.53 25.43
C THR A 163 31.33 61.29 24.54
N GLU A 164 32.46 60.59 24.55
CA GLU A 164 32.64 59.35 23.78
C GLU A 164 31.58 58.29 24.15
N SER A 165 31.15 58.25 25.41
CA SER A 165 30.09 57.34 25.89
C SER A 165 28.70 57.73 25.40
N GLU A 166 28.37 59.03 25.36
CA GLU A 166 27.10 59.54 24.85
C GLU A 166 27.00 59.33 23.32
N GLU A 167 28.08 59.60 22.58
CA GLU A 167 28.16 59.40 21.13
C GLU A 167 28.06 57.92 20.75
N ARG A 168 28.69 57.03 21.53
CA ARG A 168 28.59 55.58 21.36
C ARG A 168 27.14 55.09 21.47
N VAL A 169 26.44 55.51 22.52
CA VAL A 169 25.03 55.14 22.73
C VAL A 169 24.13 55.76 21.66
N TYR A 170 24.40 57.00 21.25
CA TYR A 170 23.72 57.63 20.13
C TYR A 170 23.82 56.79 18.85
N CYS A 171 25.03 56.37 18.44
CA CYS A 171 25.22 55.53 17.25
C CYS A 171 24.47 54.20 17.33
N THR A 172 24.55 53.52 18.48
CA THR A 172 23.83 52.26 18.72
C THR A 172 22.31 52.44 18.63
N LEU A 173 21.76 53.48 19.25
CA LEU A 173 20.32 53.77 19.21
C LEU A 173 19.86 54.17 17.80
N GLN A 174 20.61 55.01 17.09
CA GLN A 174 20.25 55.41 15.72
C GLN A 174 20.13 54.21 14.79
N LYS A 175 21.02 53.22 14.90
CA LYS A 175 20.95 51.99 14.11
C LYS A 175 19.79 51.09 14.49
N GLU A 176 19.48 50.95 15.78
CA GLU A 176 18.25 50.28 16.22
C GLU A 176 16.98 50.96 15.65
N GLY A 177 17.00 52.29 15.49
CA GLY A 177 15.94 53.04 14.83
C GLY A 177 15.84 52.85 13.32
N GLN A 178 16.91 52.39 12.65
CA GLN A 178 16.98 52.18 11.20
C GLN A 178 16.67 50.73 10.80
N ALA A 179 16.95 49.76 11.67
CA ALA A 179 16.77 48.33 11.38
C ALA A 179 15.31 47.98 11.03
N ARG A 180 15.10 47.40 9.84
CA ARG A 180 13.80 46.84 9.43
C ARG A 180 13.56 45.52 10.18
N GLN A 181 12.88 45.56 11.33
CA GLN A 181 12.27 44.40 12.00
C GLN A 181 13.10 43.09 12.06
N MET A 182 14.44 43.17 12.07
CA MET A 182 15.29 42.01 12.30
C MET A 182 15.43 41.82 13.81
N GLN A 183 15.16 40.60 14.26
CA GLN A 183 15.20 40.23 15.66
C GLN A 183 16.66 40.22 16.12
N THR A 184 17.08 41.26 16.85
CA THR A 184 18.45 41.36 17.39
C THR A 184 18.71 40.21 18.36
N SER A 185 19.90 39.60 18.31
CA SER A 185 20.23 38.46 19.19
C SER A 185 20.18 38.87 20.67
N LYS A 186 19.87 37.92 21.57
CA LYS A 186 19.82 38.16 23.02
C LYS A 186 21.13 38.76 23.55
N ALA A 187 22.27 38.33 23.01
CA ALA A 187 23.58 38.87 23.35
C ALA A 187 23.70 40.37 23.01
N VAL A 188 23.24 40.79 21.83
CA VAL A 188 23.25 42.20 21.43
C VAL A 188 22.26 43.03 22.25
N GLN A 189 21.07 42.51 22.52
CA GLN A 189 20.09 43.16 23.40
C GLN A 189 20.70 43.43 24.79
N SER A 190 21.41 42.44 25.34
CA SER A 190 22.12 42.55 26.62
C SER A 190 23.15 43.69 26.61
N ALA A 191 23.96 43.74 25.56
CA ALA A 191 25.03 44.70 25.45
C ALA A 191 24.51 46.14 25.24
N ILE A 192 23.40 46.32 24.51
CA ILE A 192 22.70 47.61 24.38
C ILE A 192 22.22 48.11 25.76
N VAL A 193 21.65 47.22 26.58
CA VAL A 193 21.22 47.56 27.94
C VAL A 193 22.40 47.97 28.81
N MET A 194 23.52 47.26 28.73
CA MET A 194 24.75 47.60 29.46
C MET A 194 25.31 48.97 29.04
N ASP A 195 25.34 49.27 27.74
CA ASP A 195 25.81 50.56 27.20
C ASP A 195 24.89 51.72 27.64
N LEU A 196 23.57 51.52 27.60
CA LEU A 196 22.58 52.49 28.08
C LEU A 196 22.71 52.75 29.59
N ALA A 197 22.79 51.69 30.39
CA ALA A 197 22.92 51.81 31.84
C ALA A 197 24.17 52.61 32.21
N ARG A 198 25.29 52.34 31.53
CA ARG A 198 26.55 53.07 31.72
C ARG A 198 26.43 54.55 31.36
N ALA A 199 25.83 54.90 30.23
CA ALA A 199 25.63 56.30 29.84
C ALA A 199 24.67 57.06 30.76
N LEU A 200 23.72 56.36 31.38
CA LEU A 200 22.78 56.95 32.35
C LEU A 200 23.34 57.02 33.78
N GLY A 201 24.49 56.39 34.04
CA GLY A 201 25.09 56.28 35.37
C GLY A 201 24.34 55.34 36.32
N THR A 202 23.66 54.32 35.77
CA THR A 202 22.86 53.34 36.50
C THR A 202 23.51 51.96 36.47
N ASP A 203 23.27 51.15 37.50
CA ASP A 203 23.71 49.76 37.54
C ASP A 203 22.97 48.92 36.45
N PRO A 204 23.68 48.21 35.55
CA PRO A 204 23.08 47.35 34.54
C PRO A 204 22.15 46.26 35.09
N GLU A 205 22.30 45.86 36.36
CA GLU A 205 21.42 44.87 36.99
C GLU A 205 20.11 45.48 37.52
N ASN A 206 20.01 46.81 37.60
CA ASN A 206 18.85 47.51 38.15
C ASN A 206 17.82 47.88 37.06
N ASN A 207 17.00 46.89 36.68
CA ASN A 207 15.96 47.03 35.65
C ASN A 207 14.92 48.12 35.94
N SER A 208 14.71 48.49 37.21
CA SER A 208 13.64 49.43 37.62
C SER A 208 13.89 50.85 37.12
N VAL A 209 15.13 51.33 37.22
CA VAL A 209 15.51 52.70 36.86
C VAL A 209 15.49 52.90 35.34
N LEU A 210 15.99 51.93 34.58
CA LEU A 210 15.98 51.97 33.12
C LEU A 210 14.57 51.88 32.55
N SER A 211 13.72 51.02 33.11
CA SER A 211 12.31 50.92 32.75
C SER A 211 11.57 52.25 32.95
N GLU A 212 11.84 52.93 34.07
CA GLU A 212 11.23 54.22 34.35
C GLU A 212 11.68 55.30 33.35
N GLN A 213 12.96 55.34 32.99
CA GLN A 213 13.46 56.27 31.95
C GLN A 213 12.82 56.04 30.58
N ILE A 214 12.51 54.80 30.21
CA ILE A 214 11.82 54.47 28.95
C ILE A 214 10.35 54.90 28.99
N LYS A 215 9.68 54.82 30.15
CA LYS A 215 8.32 55.37 30.31
C LYS A 215 8.30 56.89 30.16
N VAL A 216 9.29 57.59 30.75
CA VAL A 216 9.42 59.04 30.60
C VAL A 216 9.69 59.39 29.13
N LEU A 217 10.59 58.66 28.45
CA LEU A 217 10.84 58.82 27.01
C LEU A 217 9.56 58.65 26.17
N LYS A 218 8.72 57.68 26.50
CA LYS A 218 7.42 57.47 25.83
C LYS A 218 6.51 58.70 25.95
N SER A 219 6.47 59.32 27.13
CA SER A 219 5.72 60.57 27.31
C SER A 219 6.32 61.73 26.51
N ASP A 220 7.66 61.84 26.46
CA ASP A 220 8.34 62.88 25.69
C ASP A 220 8.05 62.81 24.19
N LEU A 221 7.99 61.59 23.67
CA LEU A 221 7.80 61.29 22.24
C LEU A 221 6.33 61.21 21.80
N GLY A 222 5.37 61.39 22.72
CA GLY A 222 3.93 61.24 22.44
C GLY A 222 3.40 62.13 21.30
N HIS A 223 4.11 63.22 20.98
CA HIS A 223 3.80 64.13 19.88
C HIS A 223 4.94 64.28 18.84
N SER A 224 5.99 63.45 18.91
CA SER A 224 7.12 63.55 17.98
C SER A 224 6.76 63.01 16.59
N SER A 225 7.10 63.76 15.53
CA SER A 225 6.96 63.33 14.14
C SER A 225 8.10 62.43 13.67
N SER A 226 9.23 62.37 14.39
CA SER A 226 10.40 61.58 14.00
C SER A 226 10.09 60.09 13.99
N VAL A 227 10.25 59.47 12.82
CA VAL A 227 10.06 58.02 12.63
C VAL A 227 11.16 57.25 13.37
N THR A 228 12.39 57.77 13.36
CA THR A 228 13.54 57.14 14.00
C THR A 228 13.37 57.07 15.51
N GLU A 229 12.96 58.17 16.16
CA GLU A 229 12.73 58.20 17.62
C GLU A 229 11.66 57.20 18.07
N ARG A 230 10.55 57.09 17.30
CA ARG A 230 9.48 56.12 17.59
C ARG A 230 9.94 54.67 17.42
N ARG A 231 10.81 54.40 16.44
CA ARG A 231 11.40 53.07 16.25
C ARG A 231 12.39 52.72 17.36
N ILE A 232 13.20 53.68 17.79
CA ILE A 232 14.10 53.51 18.95
C ILE A 232 13.29 53.15 20.19
N LEU A 233 12.23 53.92 20.49
CA LEU A 233 11.34 53.62 21.62
C LEU A 233 10.74 52.22 21.52
N ALA A 234 10.21 51.83 20.36
CA ALA A 234 9.66 50.50 20.17
C ALA A 234 10.71 49.38 20.33
N SER A 235 11.96 49.59 19.87
CA SER A 235 13.05 48.63 20.07
C SER A 235 13.42 48.52 21.55
N LEU A 236 13.50 49.65 22.26
CA LEU A 236 13.81 49.66 23.69
C LEU A 236 12.69 49.02 24.54
N GLU A 237 11.42 49.29 24.25
CA GLU A 237 10.28 48.63 24.91
C GLU A 237 10.32 47.10 24.69
N ARG A 238 10.66 46.66 23.47
CA ARG A 238 10.83 45.23 23.14
C ARG A 238 12.01 44.60 23.85
N ILE A 239 13.17 45.26 23.84
CA ILE A 239 14.39 44.79 24.53
C ILE A 239 14.11 44.64 26.03
N MET A 240 13.48 45.64 26.65
CA MET A 240 13.11 45.58 28.06
C MET A 240 12.09 44.49 28.37
N GLY A 241 11.10 44.27 27.49
CA GLY A 241 10.14 43.17 27.64
C GLY A 241 10.82 41.79 27.65
N ASN A 242 11.82 41.60 26.79
CA ASN A 242 12.62 40.37 26.74
C ASN A 242 13.60 40.24 27.92
N TRP A 243 14.11 41.36 28.43
CA TRP A 243 15.11 41.43 29.50
C TRP A 243 14.50 41.32 30.91
N ALA A 244 13.27 41.82 31.10
CA ALA A 244 12.55 41.81 32.37
C ALA A 244 11.94 40.44 32.72
N MET A 245 11.91 39.51 31.76
CA MET A 245 11.84 38.10 32.12
C MET A 245 13.14 37.79 32.86
N GLU A 246 13.06 37.45 34.15
CA GLU A 246 14.15 36.68 34.76
C GLU A 246 14.53 35.61 33.75
N PRO A 247 15.84 35.38 33.50
CA PRO A 247 16.20 34.25 32.71
C PRO A 247 15.48 33.10 33.37
N THR A 248 14.50 32.51 32.68
CA THR A 248 14.15 31.13 32.92
C THR A 248 15.51 30.51 32.87
N MET A 249 16.07 30.15 34.02
CA MET A 249 17.36 29.53 34.02
C MET A 249 17.12 28.38 33.06
N ALA A 250 17.79 28.40 31.91
CA ALA A 250 18.18 27.17 31.27
C ALA A 250 19.27 26.55 32.17
N THR A 251 19.05 26.54 33.51
CA THR A 251 19.27 25.37 34.32
C THR A 251 18.88 24.21 33.44
N TRP A 252 19.73 23.21 33.46
CA TRP A 252 19.35 21.82 33.29
C TRP A 252 18.21 21.44 34.25
N LYS A 253 17.04 22.08 34.15
CA LYS A 253 15.77 21.59 34.66
C LYS A 253 15.40 20.41 33.77
N LEU A 254 16.15 19.34 33.92
CA LEU A 254 15.56 18.02 33.92
C LEU A 254 14.41 18.12 34.93
N ASN A 255 13.16 17.95 34.49
CA ASN A 255 11.99 17.86 35.35
C ASN A 255 12.11 16.61 36.24
N LEU A 256 13.04 16.64 37.19
CA LEU A 256 13.30 15.62 38.19
C LEU A 256 12.55 16.05 39.44
N GLU A 257 11.37 15.47 39.66
CA GLU A 257 10.75 15.42 41.01
C GLU A 257 11.37 14.28 41.84
N PHE A 258 12.69 14.10 41.72
CA PHE A 258 13.48 13.31 42.65
C PHE A 258 14.24 14.34 43.48
N GLU A 259 14.28 14.16 44.80
CA GLU A 259 14.85 15.08 45.80
C GLU A 259 15.85 16.09 45.20
N ASP A 260 15.56 17.39 45.38
CA ASP A 260 16.31 18.56 44.84
C ASP A 260 17.85 18.53 45.10
N ASP A 261 18.35 17.57 45.88
CA ASP A 261 19.75 17.40 46.27
C ASP A 261 20.63 16.64 45.26
N ALA A 262 20.08 16.03 44.19
CA ALA A 262 20.89 15.20 43.28
C ALA A 262 21.49 15.94 42.07
N HIS A 263 21.13 17.19 41.81
CA HIS A 263 21.60 17.95 40.65
C HIS A 263 22.49 19.12 41.06
N ILE A 264 23.74 19.16 40.59
CA ILE A 264 24.67 20.25 40.94
C ILE A 264 24.36 21.45 40.05
N SER A 265 23.78 22.52 40.62
CA SER A 265 23.50 23.76 39.88
C SER A 265 24.77 24.39 39.29
N PRO A 266 24.71 25.03 38.10
CA PRO A 266 25.86 25.70 37.52
C PRO A 266 26.35 26.83 38.43
N PHE A 267 27.66 26.92 38.62
CA PHE A 267 28.25 28.08 39.28
C PHE A 267 28.02 29.34 38.44
N LYS A 268 27.81 30.49 39.08
CA LYS A 268 27.58 31.77 38.38
C LYS A 268 28.65 32.08 37.34
N ASN A 269 29.90 31.72 37.62
CA ASN A 269 31.05 31.93 36.73
C ASN A 269 31.03 31.05 35.47
N PHE A 270 30.19 30.03 35.41
CA PHE A 270 30.01 29.18 34.23
C PHE A 270 29.06 29.82 33.21
N LEU A 271 28.26 30.80 33.66
CA LEU A 271 27.26 31.44 32.81
C LEU A 271 27.89 32.58 32.00
N CYS A 272 27.65 32.59 30.70
CA CYS A 272 28.05 33.69 29.86
C CYS A 272 27.27 34.97 30.25
N PRO A 273 27.93 36.11 30.47
CA PRO A 273 27.25 37.35 30.83
C PRO A 273 26.26 37.86 29.78
N LEU A 274 26.46 37.50 28.50
CA LEU A 274 25.62 37.88 27.35
C LEU A 274 24.42 36.94 27.13
N THR A 275 24.62 35.62 27.17
CA THR A 275 23.53 34.65 26.90
C THR A 275 22.76 34.26 28.16
N LYS A 276 23.41 34.35 29.33
CA LYS A 276 22.98 33.80 30.62
C LYS A 276 22.87 32.27 30.63
N GLU A 277 23.59 31.59 29.74
CA GLU A 277 23.66 30.12 29.62
C GLU A 277 25.07 29.63 29.96
N VAL A 278 25.19 28.34 30.33
CA VAL A 278 26.49 27.72 30.58
C VAL A 278 27.34 27.78 29.30
N MET A 279 28.56 28.30 29.43
CA MET A 279 29.50 28.40 28.32
C MET A 279 29.96 27.02 27.86
N LYS A 280 29.90 26.77 26.54
CA LYS A 280 30.49 25.60 25.89
C LYS A 280 31.92 25.89 25.46
N GLU A 281 32.14 27.09 24.92
CA GLU A 281 33.47 27.57 24.52
C GLU A 281 33.79 28.89 25.23
N PRO A 282 34.16 28.84 26.53
CA PRO A 282 34.49 30.04 27.28
C PRO A 282 35.77 30.69 26.73
N VAL A 283 35.68 31.96 26.32
CA VAL A 283 36.81 32.78 25.85
C VAL A 283 36.99 34.02 26.71
N VAL A 284 38.23 34.30 27.10
CA VAL A 284 38.60 35.47 27.90
C VAL A 284 39.02 36.61 26.99
N LEU A 285 38.48 37.80 27.27
CA LEU A 285 38.90 39.05 26.63
C LEU A 285 40.09 39.67 27.36
N GLU A 286 40.73 40.67 26.73
CA GLU A 286 41.75 41.52 27.38
C GLU A 286 41.25 42.12 28.71
N SER A 287 39.96 42.47 28.77
CA SER A 287 39.28 42.95 29.99
C SER A 287 39.15 41.93 31.13
N SER A 288 39.70 40.72 30.97
CA SER A 288 39.62 39.60 31.92
C SER A 288 38.20 39.05 32.16
N GLN A 289 37.23 39.45 31.34
CA GLN A 289 35.86 38.91 31.34
C GLN A 289 35.76 37.72 30.39
N THR A 290 35.00 36.69 30.77
CA THR A 290 34.81 35.46 29.98
C THR A 290 33.41 35.41 29.38
N TYR A 291 33.33 35.00 28.11
CA TYR A 291 32.09 34.89 27.36
C TYR A 291 32.03 33.59 26.57
N GLU A 292 30.84 33.22 26.11
CA GLU A 292 30.68 32.23 25.05
C GLU A 292 31.24 32.81 23.75
N ARG A 293 32.10 32.06 23.05
CA ARG A 293 32.80 32.48 21.82
C ARG A 293 31.84 33.08 20.79
N ALA A 294 30.83 32.30 20.40
CA ALA A 294 29.90 32.73 19.35
C ALA A 294 29.14 34.01 19.73
N ALA A 295 28.82 34.19 21.02
CA ALA A 295 28.09 35.35 21.49
C ALA A 295 28.93 36.63 21.46
N ILE A 296 30.23 36.55 21.80
CA ILE A 296 31.11 37.72 21.83
C ILE A 296 31.65 38.08 20.44
N GLU A 297 31.89 37.09 19.56
CA GLU A 297 32.26 37.33 18.16
C GLU A 297 31.15 38.11 17.43
N TYR A 298 29.90 37.69 17.62
CA TYR A 298 28.75 38.40 17.05
C TYR A 298 28.63 39.85 17.57
N TRP A 299 28.96 40.09 18.84
CA TRP A 299 29.01 41.45 19.39
C TRP A 299 30.10 42.30 18.73
N PHE A 300 31.28 41.73 18.49
CA PHE A 300 32.37 42.43 17.81
C PHE A 300 32.02 42.78 16.37
N GLU A 301 31.44 41.83 15.63
CA GLU A 301 30.95 42.07 14.27
C GLU A 301 29.97 43.24 14.24
N ARG A 302 29.00 43.25 15.15
CA ARG A 302 28.04 44.37 15.29
C ARG A 302 28.73 45.70 15.58
N CYS A 303 29.75 45.73 16.44
CA CYS A 303 30.50 46.96 16.72
C CYS A 303 31.21 47.49 15.47
N LEU A 304 31.84 46.60 14.70
CA LEU A 304 32.55 46.97 13.48
C LEU A 304 31.61 47.47 12.38
N GLU A 305 30.46 46.82 12.20
CA GLU A 305 29.38 47.33 11.34
C GLU A 305 28.93 48.72 11.76
N ASP A 306 28.91 48.99 13.07
CA ASP A 306 28.59 50.27 13.71
C ASP A 306 29.64 51.36 13.52
N GLY A 307 30.76 51.03 12.87
CA GLY A 307 31.86 51.97 12.65
C GLY A 307 32.52 52.40 13.96
N ARG A 308 32.40 51.58 15.01
CA ARG A 308 32.97 51.84 16.34
C ARG A 308 33.93 50.73 16.75
N ASP A 309 34.88 51.08 17.59
CA ASP A 309 35.82 50.11 18.14
C ASP A 309 35.08 49.08 19.04
N PRO A 310 35.40 47.78 18.93
CA PRO A 310 34.78 46.78 19.78
C PRO A 310 35.14 46.97 21.24
N THR A 311 34.14 46.76 22.09
CA THR A 311 34.24 47.01 23.53
C THR A 311 33.86 45.76 24.30
N CYS A 312 34.42 45.61 25.50
CA CYS A 312 33.92 44.62 26.44
C CYS A 312 32.51 45.03 26.89
N PRO A 313 31.48 44.18 26.68
CA PRO A 313 30.09 44.50 27.05
C PRO A 313 29.92 44.90 28.52
N VAL A 314 30.57 44.15 29.42
CA VAL A 314 30.46 44.36 30.87
C VAL A 314 31.25 45.59 31.32
N THR A 315 32.54 45.68 30.97
CA THR A 315 33.40 46.76 31.49
C THR A 315 33.31 48.06 30.69
N GLY A 316 32.83 48.02 29.45
CA GLY A 316 32.77 49.17 28.53
C GLY A 316 34.13 49.58 27.97
N GLN A 317 35.20 48.87 28.33
CA GLN A 317 36.57 49.12 27.87
C GLN A 317 36.69 48.84 26.36
N VAL A 318 37.27 49.80 25.62
CA VAL A 318 37.67 49.61 24.22
C VAL A 318 38.83 48.61 24.18
N LEU A 319 38.68 47.57 23.36
CA LEU A 319 39.66 46.49 23.30
C LEU A 319 40.77 46.85 22.31
N GLY A 320 42.03 46.72 22.73
CA GLY A 320 43.19 46.94 21.86
C GLY A 320 43.43 45.76 20.91
N SER A 321 42.92 44.58 21.26
CA SER A 321 42.94 43.36 20.46
C SER A 321 41.62 42.61 20.55
N LEU A 322 41.16 42.05 19.42
CA LEU A 322 40.00 41.17 19.33
C LEU A 322 40.38 39.69 19.47
N GLU A 323 41.62 39.40 19.86
CA GLU A 323 42.08 38.04 20.07
C GLU A 323 41.31 37.38 21.23
N LEU A 324 40.57 36.32 20.90
CA LEU A 324 39.79 35.54 21.85
C LEU A 324 40.64 34.40 22.41
N LYS A 325 41.12 34.55 23.64
CA LYS A 325 41.92 33.52 24.30
C LYS A 325 41.01 32.48 24.95
N PRO A 326 41.07 31.19 24.58
CA PRO A 326 40.25 30.17 25.20
C PRO A 326 40.57 30.06 26.70
N ASN A 327 39.53 30.07 27.54
CA ASN A 327 39.65 29.86 28.98
C ASN A 327 39.68 28.35 29.27
N ILE A 328 40.84 27.72 29.01
CA ILE A 328 40.98 26.26 29.13
C ILE A 328 40.66 25.78 30.55
N GLY A 329 41.05 26.55 31.58
CA GLY A 329 40.75 26.21 32.98
C GLY A 329 39.26 26.23 33.29
N LEU A 330 38.52 27.24 32.81
CA LEU A 330 37.07 27.30 32.99
C LEU A 330 36.36 26.24 32.15
N ALA A 331 36.81 25.99 30.91
CA ALA A 331 36.29 24.93 30.06
C ALA A 331 36.44 23.56 30.76
N GLY A 332 37.61 23.26 31.33
CA GLY A 332 37.85 22.04 32.10
C GLY A 332 36.99 21.95 33.36
N ALA A 333 36.79 23.05 34.09
CA ALA A 333 35.92 23.07 35.27
C ALA A 333 34.43 22.85 34.91
N ILE A 334 33.97 23.43 33.80
CA ILE A 334 32.61 23.21 33.27
C ILE A 334 32.46 21.75 32.83
N GLU A 335 33.46 21.19 32.14
CA GLU A 335 33.49 19.78 31.72
C GLU A 335 33.50 18.82 32.93
N GLU A 336 34.27 19.11 33.97
CA GLU A 336 34.29 18.31 35.20
C GLU A 336 32.93 18.35 35.93
N TRP A 337 32.31 19.52 35.99
CA TRP A 337 30.96 19.69 36.54
C TRP A 337 29.91 18.93 35.71
N LEU A 338 29.99 18.99 34.39
CA LEU A 338 29.20 18.17 33.46
C LEU A 338 29.38 16.68 33.75
N ASN A 339 30.62 16.22 33.84
CA ASN A 339 30.97 14.82 34.09
C ASN A 339 30.41 14.33 35.42
N ARG A 340 30.50 15.11 36.50
CA ARG A 340 29.91 14.78 37.80
C ARG A 340 28.38 14.66 37.71
N ASN A 341 27.72 15.56 37.00
CA ASN A 341 26.27 15.47 36.83
C ASN A 341 25.86 14.23 36.03
N VAL A 342 26.60 13.89 34.96
CA VAL A 342 26.38 12.63 34.21
C VAL A 342 26.57 11.41 35.11
N GLU A 343 27.62 11.38 35.95
CA GLU A 343 27.85 10.28 36.90
C GLU A 343 26.72 10.13 37.92
N ILE A 344 26.17 11.24 38.42
CA ILE A 344 25.00 11.19 39.32
C ILE A 344 23.79 10.60 38.58
N GLN A 345 23.54 11.02 37.34
CA GLN A 345 22.44 10.48 36.53
C GLN A 345 22.63 9.01 36.19
N ILE A 346 23.87 8.56 35.97
CA ILE A 346 24.19 7.13 35.82
C ILE A 346 23.84 6.36 37.09
N LYS A 347 24.19 6.87 38.28
CA LYS A 347 23.83 6.21 39.56
C LYS A 347 22.32 6.14 39.77
N ILE A 348 21.59 7.22 39.49
CA ILE A 348 20.13 7.26 39.56
C ILE A 348 19.52 6.26 38.57
N ALA A 349 20.05 6.19 37.35
CA ALA A 349 19.57 5.27 36.33
C ALA A 349 19.80 3.82 36.72
N LEU A 350 20.98 3.48 37.26
CA LEU A 350 21.30 2.14 37.77
C LEU A 350 20.37 1.72 38.91
N GLN A 351 20.07 2.64 39.84
CA GLN A 351 19.16 2.36 40.94
C GLN A 351 17.76 2.01 40.43
N HIS A 352 17.15 2.89 39.63
CA HIS A 352 15.75 2.72 39.22
C HIS A 352 15.55 1.66 38.13
N LEU A 353 16.52 1.46 37.23
CA LEU A 353 16.46 0.38 36.22
C LEU A 353 16.83 -0.99 36.80
N GLY A 354 17.55 -1.01 37.93
CA GLY A 354 17.92 -2.23 38.66
C GLY A 354 16.90 -2.70 39.69
N GLU A 355 15.93 -1.86 40.08
CA GLU A 355 14.85 -2.20 41.01
C GLU A 355 13.90 -3.27 40.44
N GLU A 356 13.62 -4.32 41.21
CA GLU A 356 12.60 -5.34 40.88
C GLU A 356 11.50 -5.37 41.97
N PRO A 357 10.24 -4.98 41.67
CA PRO A 357 9.70 -4.47 40.40
C PRO A 357 9.93 -2.95 40.22
N PRO A 358 10.20 -2.49 38.99
CA PRO A 358 10.42 -1.07 38.73
C PRO A 358 9.12 -0.26 38.76
N SER A 359 9.15 0.94 39.34
CA SER A 359 8.05 1.91 39.21
C SER A 359 8.04 2.51 37.79
N VAL A 360 6.92 2.36 37.08
CA VAL A 360 6.79 2.77 35.66
C VAL A 360 7.08 4.27 35.48
N ASN A 361 6.59 5.12 36.39
CA ASN A 361 6.79 6.57 36.30
C ASN A 361 8.25 6.97 36.57
N SER A 362 8.96 6.29 37.47
CA SER A 362 10.36 6.60 37.75
C SER A 362 11.26 6.16 36.60
N VAL A 363 11.03 4.97 36.06
CA VAL A 363 11.75 4.48 34.86
C VAL A 363 11.51 5.40 33.67
N GLU A 364 10.27 5.85 33.44
CA GLU A 364 9.97 6.74 32.32
C GLU A 364 10.78 8.04 32.37
N LYS A 365 10.88 8.65 33.56
CA LYS A 365 11.70 9.84 33.80
C LYS A 365 13.20 9.54 33.57
N VAL A 366 13.69 8.40 34.06
CA VAL A 366 15.09 7.99 33.91
C VAL A 366 15.47 7.78 32.45
N VAL A 367 14.65 7.07 31.69
CA VAL A 367 14.90 6.81 30.26
C VAL A 367 14.88 8.10 29.45
N ASP A 368 13.95 9.02 29.74
CA ASP A 368 13.93 10.35 29.12
C ASP A 368 15.21 11.15 29.45
N ASN A 369 15.72 11.05 30.68
CA ASN A 369 16.95 11.72 31.08
C ASN A 369 18.16 11.14 30.36
N VAL A 370 18.26 9.80 30.24
CA VAL A 370 19.31 9.14 29.46
C VAL A 370 19.31 9.67 28.04
N TYR A 371 18.14 9.73 27.37
CA TYR A 371 18.00 10.28 26.02
C TYR A 371 18.44 11.75 25.92
N LYS A 372 17.99 12.62 26.84
CA LYS A 372 18.34 14.05 26.81
C LYS A 372 19.84 14.26 26.95
N ILE A 373 20.47 13.60 27.92
CA ILE A 373 21.90 13.72 28.18
C ILE A 373 22.70 13.15 27.00
N SER A 374 22.28 12.03 26.41
CA SER A 374 22.97 11.41 25.27
C SER A 374 22.87 12.24 23.98
N GLU A 375 21.85 13.06 23.81
CA GLU A 375 21.74 14.02 22.69
C GLU A 375 22.50 15.32 22.96
N GLU A 376 22.39 15.89 24.16
CA GLU A 376 23.09 17.14 24.53
C GLU A 376 24.62 16.94 24.64
N HIS A 377 25.04 15.76 25.10
CA HIS A 377 26.44 15.41 25.33
C HIS A 377 26.78 14.05 24.71
N PRO A 378 27.14 13.99 23.41
CA PRO A 378 27.43 12.73 22.72
C PRO A 378 28.49 11.85 23.39
N VAL A 379 29.48 12.45 24.07
CA VAL A 379 30.55 11.74 24.81
C VAL A 379 30.01 10.96 26.01
N SER A 380 28.84 11.35 26.54
CA SER A 380 28.20 10.62 27.66
C SER A 380 27.71 9.23 27.26
N ARG A 381 27.48 8.96 25.96
CA ARG A 381 26.99 7.65 25.47
C ARG A 381 27.90 6.51 25.90
N TYR A 382 29.21 6.67 25.71
CA TYR A 382 30.19 5.69 26.18
C TYR A 382 30.10 5.44 27.69
N LYS A 383 29.84 6.49 28.50
CA LYS A 383 29.70 6.35 29.96
C LYS A 383 28.43 5.59 30.36
N PHE A 384 27.31 5.88 29.70
CA PHE A 384 26.07 5.13 29.89
C PHE A 384 26.23 3.66 29.46
N CYS A 385 26.95 3.41 28.34
CA CYS A 385 27.24 2.07 27.85
C CYS A 385 28.12 1.28 28.83
N SER A 386 29.29 1.81 29.18
CA SER A 386 30.24 1.18 30.11
C SER A 386 29.67 0.98 31.51
N ALA A 387 28.71 1.79 31.94
CA ALA A 387 27.97 1.58 33.18
C ALA A 387 26.90 0.47 33.10
N GLY A 388 26.63 -0.12 31.94
CA GLY A 388 25.64 -1.18 31.76
C GLY A 388 24.19 -0.71 31.59
N ILE A 389 23.95 0.60 31.43
CA ILE A 389 22.59 1.16 31.35
C ILE A 389 21.88 0.72 30.05
N VAL A 390 22.62 0.60 28.96
CA VAL A 390 22.09 0.07 27.68
C VAL A 390 21.50 -1.33 27.87
N ALA A 391 22.23 -2.23 28.53
CA ALA A 391 21.78 -3.59 28.81
C ALA A 391 20.53 -3.60 29.72
N LEU A 392 20.46 -2.71 30.72
CA LEU A 392 19.28 -2.59 31.58
C LEU A 392 18.03 -2.10 30.81
N ILE A 393 18.17 -1.13 29.91
CA ILE A 393 17.06 -0.67 29.05
C ILE A 393 16.58 -1.79 28.13
N VAL A 394 17.50 -2.59 27.58
CA VAL A 394 17.15 -3.77 26.77
C VAL A 394 16.45 -4.85 27.61
N LYS A 395 16.95 -5.15 28.81
CA LYS A 395 16.31 -6.07 29.78
C LYS A 395 14.89 -5.60 30.13
N LEU A 396 14.70 -4.29 30.31
CA LEU A 396 13.40 -3.68 30.59
C LEU A 396 12.39 -3.94 29.45
N LEU A 397 12.80 -3.75 28.19
CA LEU A 397 11.98 -4.02 27.02
C LEU A 397 11.62 -5.51 26.87
N ARG A 398 12.53 -6.40 27.29
CA ARG A 398 12.39 -7.87 27.23
C ARG A 398 11.44 -8.41 28.30
N ASN A 399 11.66 -8.05 29.56
CA ASN A 399 10.98 -8.66 30.70
C ASN A 399 9.58 -8.09 30.96
N SER A 400 9.28 -6.92 30.43
CA SER A 400 8.08 -6.16 30.80
C SER A 400 7.08 -5.99 29.64
N SER A 401 7.15 -6.86 28.63
CA SER A 401 6.37 -6.77 27.38
C SER A 401 4.86 -6.79 27.55
N LYS A 402 4.34 -7.25 28.71
CA LYS A 402 2.90 -7.26 29.04
C LYS A 402 2.45 -6.18 30.02
N SER A 403 3.37 -5.60 30.80
CA SER A 403 3.06 -4.63 31.87
C SER A 403 3.44 -3.19 31.52
N ILE A 404 4.38 -2.99 30.60
CA ILE A 404 4.83 -1.65 30.18
C ILE A 404 3.98 -1.17 28.99
N GLY A 405 3.33 -0.02 29.17
CA GLY A 405 2.56 0.64 28.12
C GLY A 405 3.43 1.13 26.95
N SER A 406 2.80 1.34 25.78
CA SER A 406 3.47 1.75 24.54
C SER A 406 4.26 3.06 24.65
N ASN A 407 3.87 3.96 25.55
CA ASN A 407 4.59 5.20 25.82
C ASN A 407 6.02 4.94 26.34
N LEU A 408 6.17 4.14 27.39
CA LEU A 408 7.49 3.83 27.95
C LEU A 408 8.32 2.97 26.98
N ARG A 409 7.69 2.07 26.20
CA ARG A 409 8.39 1.36 25.11
C ARG A 409 8.94 2.35 24.06
N SER A 410 8.14 3.32 23.65
CA SER A 410 8.58 4.35 22.70
C SER A 410 9.74 5.19 23.23
N LYS A 411 9.72 5.57 24.52
CA LYS A 411 10.81 6.31 25.17
C LYS A 411 12.09 5.47 25.30
N ALA A 412 11.95 4.20 25.67
CA ALA A 412 13.08 3.27 25.73
C ALA A 412 13.72 3.09 24.35
N LEU A 413 12.92 2.91 23.30
CA LEU A 413 13.42 2.84 21.92
C LEU A 413 14.08 4.15 21.46
N LEU A 414 13.55 5.30 21.88
CA LEU A 414 14.14 6.60 21.57
C LEU A 414 15.49 6.80 22.27
N ALA A 415 15.62 6.42 23.54
CA ALA A 415 16.89 6.43 24.25
C ALA A 415 17.90 5.49 23.57
N LEU A 416 17.49 4.25 23.30
CA LEU A 416 18.31 3.28 22.56
C LEU A 416 18.73 3.80 21.17
N LEU A 417 17.86 4.49 20.44
CA LEU A 417 18.20 5.12 19.16
C LEU A 417 19.29 6.18 19.29
N SER A 418 19.26 7.00 20.35
CA SER A 418 20.33 7.96 20.63
C SER A 418 21.64 7.24 20.98
N MET A 419 21.56 6.20 21.80
CA MET A 419 22.71 5.38 22.20
C MET A 419 23.34 4.66 21.01
N ALA A 420 22.55 4.15 20.06
CA ALA A 420 23.03 3.45 18.87
C ALA A 420 23.86 4.31 17.89
N LYS A 421 23.95 5.64 18.11
CA LYS A 421 24.88 6.52 17.39
C LYS A 421 26.34 6.32 17.82
N ASP A 422 26.56 5.72 18.99
CA ASP A 422 27.87 5.30 19.48
C ASP A 422 28.13 3.82 19.10
N ALA A 423 29.35 3.52 18.67
CA ALA A 423 29.70 2.21 18.10
C ALA A 423 29.66 1.09 19.15
N GLU A 424 30.22 1.34 20.34
CA GLU A 424 30.26 0.37 21.44
C GLU A 424 28.85 0.13 22.01
N SER A 425 28.07 1.19 22.16
CA SER A 425 26.65 1.08 22.51
C SER A 425 25.88 0.24 21.49
N LYS A 426 26.11 0.44 20.19
CA LYS A 426 25.48 -0.36 19.12
C LYS A 426 25.87 -1.82 19.22
N GLU A 427 27.14 -2.14 19.48
CA GLU A 427 27.61 -3.53 19.65
C GLU A 427 26.91 -4.23 20.82
N VAL A 428 26.90 -3.61 22.01
CA VAL A 428 26.20 -4.13 23.20
C VAL A 428 24.71 -4.34 22.93
N MET A 429 24.05 -3.41 22.21
CA MET A 429 22.64 -3.55 21.85
C MET A 429 22.39 -4.76 20.94
N LEU A 430 23.28 -5.04 20.00
CA LEU A 430 23.16 -6.17 19.08
C LEU A 430 23.40 -7.50 19.80
N GLU A 431 24.37 -7.56 20.71
CA GLU A 431 24.62 -8.74 21.57
C GLU A 431 23.42 -9.05 22.47
N GLU A 432 22.79 -8.01 23.03
CA GLU A 432 21.57 -8.12 23.84
C GLU A 432 20.28 -8.37 23.02
N GLY A 433 20.39 -8.59 21.71
CA GLY A 433 19.24 -8.97 20.87
C GLY A 433 18.22 -7.85 20.66
N THR A 434 18.65 -6.59 20.66
CA THR A 434 17.78 -5.42 20.46
C THR A 434 17.04 -5.47 19.12
N THR A 435 17.64 -6.05 18.08
CA THR A 435 17.02 -6.23 16.76
C THR A 435 15.65 -6.90 16.83
N LYS A 436 15.56 -8.01 17.57
CA LYS A 436 14.31 -8.76 17.75
C LYS A 436 13.26 -7.96 18.51
N LEU A 437 13.69 -7.18 19.52
CA LEU A 437 12.80 -6.31 20.29
C LEU A 437 12.28 -5.14 19.45
N ALA A 438 13.10 -4.56 18.58
CA ALA A 438 12.69 -3.52 17.65
C ALA A 438 11.67 -4.08 16.64
N ILE A 439 11.92 -5.26 16.06
CA ILE A 439 10.96 -5.94 15.15
C ILE A 439 9.62 -6.21 15.85
N HIS A 440 9.65 -6.72 17.08
CA HIS A 440 8.41 -6.93 17.86
C HIS A 440 7.63 -5.64 18.08
N SER A 441 8.34 -4.51 18.24
CA SER A 441 7.73 -3.19 18.47
C SER A 441 7.10 -2.60 17.19
N LEU A 442 7.34 -3.19 16.01
CA LEU A 442 6.62 -2.84 14.77
C LEU A 442 5.14 -3.27 14.79
N ILE A 443 4.78 -4.24 15.62
CA ILE A 443 3.40 -4.73 15.78
C ILE A 443 2.57 -3.78 16.68
N ALA A 444 3.22 -2.83 17.35
CA ALA A 444 2.56 -1.95 18.30
C ALA A 444 1.48 -1.08 17.65
N SER A 445 0.43 -0.77 18.42
CA SER A 445 -0.62 0.16 18.01
C SER A 445 -0.18 1.63 18.03
N SER A 446 0.87 1.95 18.80
CA SER A 446 1.42 3.30 18.91
C SER A 446 2.30 3.64 17.71
N GLU A 447 1.96 4.72 17.01
CA GLU A 447 2.74 5.22 15.88
C GLU A 447 4.17 5.59 16.29
N LYS A 448 4.35 6.24 17.46
CA LYS A 448 5.68 6.62 17.97
C LYS A 448 6.54 5.41 18.29
N GLU A 449 5.95 4.34 18.84
CA GLU A 449 6.69 3.11 19.12
C GLU A 449 7.18 2.47 17.82
N ARG A 450 6.32 2.38 16.80
CA ARG A 450 6.69 1.90 15.47
C ARG A 450 7.76 2.78 14.83
N GLU A 451 7.63 4.10 14.94
CA GLU A 451 8.57 5.06 14.35
C GLU A 451 9.97 4.91 14.92
N TYR A 452 10.11 4.87 16.25
CA TYR A 452 11.42 4.70 16.88
C TYR A 452 11.99 3.30 16.67
N ALA A 453 11.14 2.27 16.60
CA ALA A 453 11.57 0.92 16.23
C ALA A 453 12.16 0.87 14.82
N VAL A 454 11.47 1.44 13.81
CA VAL A 454 11.99 1.47 12.43
C VAL A 454 13.25 2.33 12.33
N LYS A 455 13.30 3.50 13.00
CA LYS A 455 14.51 4.35 13.04
C LYS A 455 15.71 3.62 13.65
N LEU A 456 15.47 2.80 14.68
CA LEU A 456 16.52 1.99 15.29
C LEU A 456 17.00 0.88 14.34
N LEU A 457 16.08 0.17 13.68
CA LEU A 457 16.41 -0.81 12.64
C LEU A 457 17.17 -0.17 11.47
N LEU A 458 16.80 1.05 11.08
CA LEU A 458 17.52 1.83 10.07
C LEU A 458 18.96 2.08 10.51
N GLN A 459 19.18 2.38 11.79
CA GLN A 459 20.51 2.62 12.30
C GLN A 459 21.36 1.35 12.45
N PHE A 460 20.72 0.21 12.63
CA PHE A 460 21.40 -1.09 12.55
C PHE A 460 21.73 -1.47 11.10
N SER A 461 20.82 -1.21 10.16
CA SER A 461 20.98 -1.55 8.73
C SER A 461 22.09 -0.80 7.99
N SER A 462 22.86 0.07 8.66
CA SER A 462 24.12 0.60 8.10
C SER A 462 25.25 -0.43 8.08
N ASP A 463 25.11 -1.53 8.81
CA ASP A 463 26.04 -2.66 8.84
C ASP A 463 25.41 -3.87 8.12
N GLU A 464 26.17 -4.47 7.20
CA GLU A 464 25.74 -5.61 6.39
C GLU A 464 25.39 -6.83 7.26
N ALA A 465 26.19 -7.11 8.29
CA ALA A 465 25.92 -8.22 9.20
C ALA A 465 24.60 -8.03 9.97
N CYS A 466 24.27 -6.79 10.30
CA CYS A 466 23.00 -6.44 10.92
C CYS A 466 21.82 -6.62 9.95
N CYS A 467 21.97 -6.22 8.69
CA CYS A 467 20.94 -6.43 7.68
C CYS A 467 20.58 -7.92 7.53
N THR A 468 21.57 -8.81 7.47
CA THR A 468 21.35 -10.26 7.39
C THR A 468 20.65 -10.81 8.64
N LYS A 469 21.03 -10.30 9.83
CA LYS A 469 20.30 -10.62 11.08
C LYS A 469 18.85 -10.14 11.04
N ILE A 470 18.58 -8.93 10.57
CA ILE A 470 17.20 -8.42 10.48
C ILE A 470 16.37 -9.22 9.46
N ALA A 471 16.93 -9.53 8.29
CA ALA A 471 16.23 -10.25 7.24
C ALA A 471 15.87 -11.70 7.63
N SER A 472 16.72 -12.35 8.43
CA SER A 472 16.50 -13.71 8.94
C SER A 472 15.52 -13.78 10.12
N GLU A 473 15.21 -12.65 10.78
CA GLU A 473 14.24 -12.62 11.88
C GLU A 473 12.81 -12.83 11.39
N LYS A 474 12.10 -13.73 12.07
CA LYS A 474 10.78 -14.20 11.63
C LYS A 474 9.77 -13.06 11.60
N GLY A 475 9.19 -12.82 10.43
CA GLY A 475 8.15 -11.81 10.22
C GLY A 475 8.68 -10.38 10.05
N ALA A 476 9.99 -10.14 10.20
CA ALA A 476 10.58 -8.81 10.08
C ALA A 476 10.28 -8.15 8.73
N LEU A 477 10.59 -8.86 7.64
CA LEU A 477 10.39 -8.35 6.28
C LEU A 477 8.92 -8.21 5.90
N VAL A 478 8.04 -9.07 6.44
CA VAL A 478 6.58 -8.95 6.21
C VAL A 478 6.04 -7.70 6.88
N LEU A 479 6.43 -7.44 8.13
CA LEU A 479 6.03 -6.23 8.86
C LEU A 479 6.57 -4.97 8.18
N LEU A 480 7.85 -4.96 7.82
CA LEU A 480 8.47 -3.83 7.11
C LEU A 480 7.81 -3.59 5.74
N SER A 481 7.54 -4.65 4.97
CA SER A 481 6.89 -4.52 3.64
C SER A 481 5.44 -4.05 3.77
N SER A 482 4.71 -4.53 4.79
CA SER A 482 3.35 -4.05 5.09
C SER A 482 3.35 -2.57 5.51
N MET A 483 4.34 -2.13 6.29
CA MET A 483 4.49 -0.73 6.69
C MET A 483 4.89 0.16 5.50
N ALA A 484 5.79 -0.30 4.64
CA ALA A 484 6.19 0.40 3.43
C ALA A 484 5.00 0.60 2.46
N GLY A 485 4.13 -0.40 2.32
CA GLY A 485 2.91 -0.31 1.51
C GLY A 485 1.77 0.52 2.13
N ASN A 486 1.87 0.94 3.40
CA ASN A 486 0.81 1.70 4.06
C ASN A 486 0.90 3.21 3.74
N LEU A 487 0.04 3.66 2.82
CA LEU A 487 -0.04 5.06 2.39
C LEU A 487 -0.64 6.01 3.45
N GLU A 488 -1.25 5.51 4.52
CA GLU A 488 -1.85 6.33 5.58
C GLU A 488 -0.79 7.06 6.43
N HIS A 489 0.41 6.49 6.55
CA HIS A 489 1.51 7.04 7.34
C HIS A 489 2.80 7.20 6.51
N PRO A 490 2.92 8.25 5.68
CA PRO A 490 4.05 8.42 4.75
C PRO A 490 5.42 8.43 5.43
N ALA A 491 5.53 8.99 6.63
CA ALA A 491 6.79 9.02 7.37
C ALA A 491 7.28 7.60 7.75
N LEU A 492 6.36 6.75 8.23
CA LEU A 492 6.67 5.36 8.56
C LEU A 492 6.93 4.52 7.31
N SER A 493 6.14 4.72 6.27
CA SER A 493 6.31 4.06 4.97
C SER A 493 7.70 4.35 4.40
N ASN A 494 8.12 5.62 4.36
CA ASN A 494 9.44 6.03 3.87
C ASN A 494 10.59 5.43 4.70
N LEU A 495 10.46 5.39 6.03
CA LEU A 495 11.47 4.79 6.90
C LEU A 495 11.58 3.27 6.69
N ALA A 496 10.45 2.57 6.59
CA ALA A 496 10.42 1.14 6.37
C ALA A 496 11.00 0.78 4.99
N GLU A 497 10.65 1.57 3.96
CA GLU A 497 11.18 1.42 2.61
C GLU A 497 12.69 1.64 2.55
N GLU A 498 13.23 2.61 3.30
CA GLU A 498 14.68 2.84 3.37
C GLU A 498 15.42 1.68 4.04
N VAL A 499 14.88 1.13 5.14
CA VAL A 499 15.44 -0.08 5.80
C VAL A 499 15.51 -1.24 4.81
N LEU A 500 14.42 -1.44 4.08
CA LEU A 500 14.29 -2.50 3.10
C LEU A 500 15.25 -2.31 1.92
N LYS A 501 15.38 -1.10 1.36
CA LYS A 501 16.33 -0.79 0.28
C LYS A 501 17.78 -1.07 0.66
N ARG A 502 18.15 -0.91 1.93
CA ARG A 502 19.49 -1.29 2.42
C ARG A 502 19.67 -2.81 2.43
N MET A 503 18.63 -3.57 2.78
CA MET A 503 18.66 -5.04 2.75
C MET A 503 18.71 -5.60 1.34
N GLU A 504 18.09 -4.94 0.36
CA GLU A 504 18.07 -5.34 -1.05
C GLU A 504 19.46 -5.34 -1.71
N ARG A 505 20.45 -4.67 -1.11
CA ARG A 505 21.84 -4.65 -1.59
C ARG A 505 22.63 -5.92 -1.25
N ILE A 506 22.10 -6.76 -0.36
CA ILE A 506 22.76 -7.94 0.17
C ILE A 506 22.11 -9.18 -0.44
N ASN A 507 22.89 -9.99 -1.15
CA ASN A 507 22.38 -11.11 -1.94
C ASN A 507 21.75 -12.20 -1.05
N GLU A 508 22.32 -12.44 0.13
CA GLU A 508 21.82 -13.39 1.13
C GLU A 508 20.38 -13.07 1.60
N ASN A 509 19.96 -11.81 1.48
CA ASN A 509 18.64 -11.37 1.88
C ASN A 509 17.57 -11.59 0.80
N ILE A 510 17.94 -11.86 -0.45
CA ILE A 510 17.01 -11.91 -1.59
C ILE A 510 15.94 -12.98 -1.37
N GLN A 511 16.32 -14.18 -0.92
CA GLN A 511 15.35 -15.24 -0.63
C GLN A 511 14.35 -14.80 0.45
N HIS A 512 14.82 -14.12 1.49
CA HIS A 512 13.96 -13.62 2.58
C HIS A 512 13.01 -12.52 2.08
N LEU A 513 13.50 -11.59 1.25
CA LEU A 513 12.70 -10.52 0.64
C LEU A 513 11.63 -11.06 -0.30
N ALA A 514 12.00 -12.02 -1.15
CA ALA A 514 11.06 -12.69 -2.04
C ALA A 514 10.00 -13.46 -1.25
N ALA A 515 10.36 -14.10 -0.13
CA ALA A 515 9.39 -14.78 0.75
C ALA A 515 8.41 -13.81 1.43
N ALA A 516 8.79 -12.54 1.57
CA ALA A 516 7.90 -11.46 2.03
C ALA A 516 7.08 -10.82 0.90
N GLY A 517 7.16 -11.33 -0.33
CA GLY A 517 6.43 -10.84 -1.50
C GLY A 517 7.11 -9.71 -2.26
N ARG A 518 8.36 -9.37 -1.93
CA ARG A 518 9.14 -8.32 -2.62
C ARG A 518 10.09 -8.96 -3.61
N PHE A 519 9.57 -9.25 -4.81
CA PHE A 519 10.25 -9.99 -5.86
C PHE A 519 11.23 -9.16 -6.70
N GLU A 520 11.13 -7.83 -6.66
CA GLU A 520 11.94 -6.93 -7.50
C GLU A 520 13.46 -7.17 -7.40
N PRO A 521 14.07 -7.38 -6.20
CA PRO A 521 15.49 -7.68 -6.11
C PRO A 521 15.86 -9.01 -6.77
N LEU A 522 15.01 -10.03 -6.61
CA LEU A 522 15.20 -11.35 -7.22
C LEU A 522 15.12 -11.25 -8.75
N LEU A 523 14.11 -10.53 -9.26
CA LEU A 523 13.91 -10.33 -10.71
C LEU A 523 15.05 -9.54 -11.33
N ARG A 524 15.50 -8.46 -10.69
CA ARG A 524 16.64 -7.67 -11.16
C ARG A 524 17.90 -8.52 -11.29
N GLN A 525 18.23 -9.31 -10.27
CA GLN A 525 19.39 -10.20 -10.31
C GLN A 525 19.23 -11.35 -11.32
N LEU A 526 18.01 -11.85 -11.54
CA LEU A 526 17.73 -12.86 -12.56
C LEU A 526 17.88 -12.30 -13.99
N CYS A 527 17.54 -11.03 -14.22
CA CYS A 527 17.66 -10.39 -15.53
C CYS A 527 19.08 -9.88 -15.81
N GLU A 528 19.70 -9.20 -14.85
CA GLU A 528 20.93 -8.41 -15.03
C GLU A 528 22.18 -9.08 -14.44
N GLY A 529 22.04 -10.11 -13.60
CA GLY A 529 23.15 -10.76 -12.90
C GLY A 529 24.08 -11.57 -13.82
N SER A 530 25.23 -12.00 -13.27
CA SER A 530 26.10 -12.99 -13.92
C SER A 530 25.41 -14.35 -14.01
N ASP A 531 25.92 -15.26 -14.85
CA ASP A 531 25.33 -16.60 -15.02
C ASP A 531 25.19 -17.35 -13.68
N ASP A 532 26.20 -17.27 -12.79
CA ASP A 532 26.15 -17.88 -11.45
C ASP A 532 25.02 -17.29 -10.59
N ILE A 533 24.85 -15.97 -10.62
CA ILE A 533 23.77 -15.28 -9.89
C ILE A 533 22.41 -15.67 -10.46
N LYS A 534 22.26 -15.71 -11.79
CA LYS A 534 21.02 -16.13 -12.44
C LYS A 534 20.63 -17.56 -12.04
N ILE A 535 21.61 -18.47 -12.02
CA ILE A 535 21.43 -19.86 -11.56
C ILE A 535 20.95 -19.89 -10.12
N GLU A 536 21.57 -19.11 -9.23
CA GLU A 536 21.17 -19.01 -7.82
C GLU A 536 19.75 -18.46 -7.68
N MET A 537 19.40 -17.37 -8.38
CA MET A 537 18.06 -16.77 -8.33
C MET A 537 16.97 -17.72 -8.86
N ALA A 538 17.24 -18.44 -9.95
CA ALA A 538 16.34 -19.46 -10.48
C ALA A 538 16.18 -20.63 -9.48
N SER A 539 17.27 -21.06 -8.83
CA SER A 539 17.23 -22.09 -7.78
C SER A 539 16.43 -21.67 -6.55
N ILE A 540 16.55 -20.40 -6.14
CA ILE A 540 15.71 -19.80 -5.09
C ILE A 540 14.24 -19.87 -5.53
N MET A 541 13.91 -19.35 -6.71
CA MET A 541 12.54 -19.36 -7.24
C MET A 541 11.94 -20.77 -7.32
N GLY A 542 12.72 -21.76 -7.76
CA GLY A 542 12.29 -23.16 -7.87
C GLY A 542 12.02 -23.84 -6.53
N ARG A 543 12.70 -23.45 -5.44
CA ARG A 543 12.53 -24.04 -4.10
C ARG A 543 11.52 -23.29 -3.22
N MET A 544 11.16 -22.07 -3.59
CA MET A 544 10.28 -21.22 -2.80
C MET A 544 8.81 -21.67 -2.83
N THR A 545 8.13 -21.53 -1.69
CA THR A 545 6.67 -21.64 -1.62
C THR A 545 6.06 -20.28 -1.98
N LEU A 546 5.57 -20.16 -3.21
CA LEU A 546 5.00 -18.92 -3.75
C LEU A 546 3.47 -18.92 -3.65
N THR A 547 2.89 -17.76 -3.36
CA THR A 547 1.44 -17.53 -3.49
C THR A 547 1.04 -17.53 -4.96
N ASN A 548 -0.25 -17.72 -5.27
CA ASN A 548 -0.73 -17.65 -6.66
C ASN A 548 -0.39 -16.30 -7.31
N SER A 549 -0.60 -15.18 -6.59
CA SER A 549 -0.23 -13.84 -7.06
C SER A 549 1.27 -13.69 -7.31
N GLY A 550 2.11 -14.30 -6.45
CA GLY A 550 3.56 -14.28 -6.62
C GLY A 550 4.02 -15.10 -7.82
N LYS A 551 3.43 -16.29 -8.05
CA LYS A 551 3.69 -17.10 -9.24
C LYS A 551 3.31 -16.38 -10.52
N GLU A 552 2.17 -15.68 -10.52
CA GLU A 552 1.69 -14.91 -11.67
C GLU A 552 2.61 -13.73 -11.99
N GLN A 553 3.01 -12.96 -10.97
CA GLN A 553 3.95 -11.84 -11.13
C GLN A 553 5.30 -12.31 -11.66
N LEU A 554 5.88 -13.33 -11.03
CA LEU A 554 7.18 -13.88 -11.45
C LEU A 554 7.10 -14.44 -12.87
N ALA A 555 6.07 -15.22 -13.20
CA ALA A 555 5.90 -15.76 -14.55
C ALA A 555 5.88 -14.66 -15.61
N ARG A 556 5.16 -13.55 -15.40
CA ARG A 556 5.11 -12.43 -16.36
C ARG A 556 6.46 -11.76 -16.60
N GLN A 557 7.31 -11.71 -15.58
CA GLN A 557 8.55 -10.92 -15.60
C GLN A 557 9.80 -11.76 -15.85
N SER A 558 9.77 -13.08 -15.63
CA SER A 558 10.96 -13.93 -15.71
C SER A 558 10.88 -15.08 -16.72
N SER A 559 9.72 -15.40 -17.28
CA SER A 559 9.54 -16.59 -18.15
C SER A 559 10.52 -16.63 -19.32
N GLY A 560 10.69 -15.52 -20.06
CA GLY A 560 11.61 -15.45 -21.20
C GLY A 560 13.06 -15.73 -20.82
N ILE A 561 13.53 -15.16 -19.69
CA ILE A 561 14.90 -15.36 -19.19
C ILE A 561 15.09 -16.81 -18.75
N LEU A 562 14.12 -17.38 -18.04
CA LEU A 562 14.16 -18.79 -17.62
C LEU A 562 14.24 -19.71 -18.85
N VAL A 563 13.45 -19.45 -19.90
CA VAL A 563 13.51 -20.22 -21.16
C VAL A 563 14.87 -20.08 -21.84
N GLU A 564 15.44 -18.88 -21.90
CA GLU A 564 16.80 -18.67 -22.43
C GLU A 564 17.86 -19.49 -21.67
N MET A 565 17.77 -19.49 -20.33
CA MET A 565 18.67 -20.24 -19.45
C MET A 565 18.62 -21.76 -19.67
N LEU A 566 17.55 -22.32 -20.25
CA LEU A 566 17.47 -23.76 -20.58
C LEU A 566 18.51 -24.19 -21.62
N SER A 567 19.03 -23.25 -22.42
CA SER A 567 20.10 -23.51 -23.39
C SER A 567 21.47 -23.69 -22.73
N ASN A 568 21.64 -23.25 -21.48
CA ASN A 568 22.88 -23.39 -20.71
C ASN A 568 22.82 -24.66 -19.83
N PRO A 569 23.68 -25.67 -20.05
CA PRO A 569 23.67 -26.91 -19.27
C PRO A 569 23.81 -26.72 -17.75
N ALA A 570 24.56 -25.72 -17.30
CA ALA A 570 24.75 -25.43 -15.88
C ALA A 570 23.49 -24.82 -15.22
N ALA A 571 22.68 -24.09 -16.00
CA ALA A 571 21.48 -23.41 -15.52
C ALA A 571 20.19 -24.21 -15.71
N GLN A 572 20.23 -25.25 -16.55
CA GLN A 572 19.08 -26.03 -16.95
C GLN A 572 18.27 -26.59 -15.76
N ALA A 573 18.94 -27.14 -14.75
CA ALA A 573 18.28 -27.70 -13.57
C ALA A 573 17.52 -26.63 -12.76
N ALA A 574 18.19 -25.52 -12.47
CA ALA A 574 17.62 -24.42 -11.70
C ALA A 574 16.45 -23.75 -12.44
N SER A 575 16.61 -23.52 -13.75
CA SER A 575 15.56 -22.94 -14.59
C SER A 575 14.35 -23.86 -14.72
N LEU A 576 14.54 -25.17 -14.99
CA LEU A 576 13.44 -26.13 -15.02
C LEU A 576 12.68 -26.19 -13.70
N GLN A 577 13.39 -26.15 -12.57
CA GLN A 577 12.73 -26.17 -11.26
C GLN A 577 11.89 -24.89 -11.02
N ALA A 578 12.37 -23.74 -11.46
CA ALA A 578 11.61 -22.49 -11.43
C ALA A 578 10.37 -22.56 -12.34
N LEU A 579 10.53 -22.97 -13.60
CA LEU A 579 9.43 -23.12 -14.55
C LEU A 579 8.39 -24.13 -14.07
N TYR A 580 8.82 -25.24 -13.48
CA TYR A 580 7.93 -26.21 -12.85
C TYR A 580 7.10 -25.57 -11.73
N ASN A 581 7.74 -24.83 -10.81
CA ASN A 581 7.04 -24.14 -9.72
C ASN A 581 6.02 -23.11 -10.25
N LEU A 582 6.40 -22.33 -11.27
CA LEU A 582 5.51 -21.35 -11.90
C LEU A 582 4.35 -22.01 -12.67
N SER A 583 4.60 -23.12 -13.36
CA SER A 583 3.60 -23.86 -14.15
C SER A 583 2.52 -24.53 -13.30
N SER A 584 2.77 -24.74 -12.01
CA SER A 584 1.80 -25.34 -11.10
C SER A 584 0.56 -24.46 -10.80
N LEU A 585 0.55 -23.22 -11.30
CA LEU A 585 -0.64 -22.37 -11.37
C LEU A 585 -1.19 -22.40 -12.80
N ASP A 586 -2.41 -22.92 -12.98
CA ASP A 586 -3.02 -23.10 -14.31
C ASP A 586 -3.06 -21.81 -15.14
N ASP A 587 -3.32 -20.65 -14.51
CA ASP A 587 -3.37 -19.34 -15.17
C ASP A 587 -2.03 -18.94 -15.82
N ASN A 588 -0.91 -19.48 -15.32
CA ASN A 588 0.41 -19.22 -15.87
C ASN A 588 0.69 -19.96 -17.18
N ALA A 589 -0.10 -20.97 -17.54
CA ALA A 589 0.14 -21.77 -18.75
C ALA A 589 0.23 -20.87 -19.99
N THR A 590 -0.68 -19.90 -20.13
CA THR A 590 -0.67 -18.94 -21.26
C THR A 590 0.62 -18.12 -21.30
N ILE A 591 1.03 -17.53 -20.17
CA ILE A 591 2.24 -16.69 -20.07
C ILE A 591 3.50 -17.49 -20.46
N LEU A 592 3.58 -18.74 -20.00
CA LEU A 592 4.71 -19.61 -20.28
C LEU A 592 4.73 -20.06 -21.75
N VAL A 593 3.58 -20.39 -22.34
CA VAL A 593 3.45 -20.70 -23.77
C VAL A 593 3.93 -19.53 -24.63
N ASP A 594 3.46 -18.31 -24.33
CA ASP A 594 3.84 -17.08 -25.06
C ASP A 594 5.35 -16.80 -24.99
N SER A 595 6.03 -17.36 -23.99
CA SER A 595 7.48 -17.25 -23.80
C SER A 595 8.29 -18.33 -24.53
N ASN A 596 7.65 -19.10 -25.43
CA ASN A 596 8.25 -20.22 -26.18
C ASN A 596 8.83 -21.33 -25.28
N VAL A 597 8.17 -21.61 -24.15
CA VAL A 597 8.62 -22.69 -23.26
C VAL A 597 8.39 -24.08 -23.88
N LEU A 598 7.35 -24.27 -24.71
CA LEU A 598 6.99 -25.60 -25.24
C LEU A 598 8.13 -26.21 -26.07
N PRO A 599 8.70 -25.51 -27.10
CA PRO A 599 9.84 -26.04 -27.86
C PRO A 599 11.06 -26.35 -26.99
N ALA A 600 11.34 -25.51 -25.98
CA ALA A 600 12.47 -25.73 -25.09
C ALA A 600 12.27 -26.99 -24.21
N LEU A 601 11.05 -27.25 -23.74
CA LEU A 601 10.76 -28.44 -22.93
C LEU A 601 10.71 -29.72 -23.77
N THR A 602 10.15 -29.69 -24.99
CA THR A 602 10.14 -30.85 -25.89
C THR A 602 11.55 -31.25 -26.32
N ASP A 603 12.43 -30.28 -26.58
CA ASP A 603 13.83 -30.54 -26.91
C ASP A 603 14.55 -31.28 -25.77
N ILE A 604 14.28 -30.92 -24.52
CA ILE A 604 14.84 -31.59 -23.35
C ILE A 604 14.23 -32.98 -23.18
N LEU A 605 12.91 -33.09 -23.34
CA LEU A 605 12.17 -34.34 -23.16
C LEU A 605 12.56 -35.40 -24.19
N PHE A 606 12.63 -35.03 -25.47
CA PHE A 606 12.98 -35.89 -26.60
C PHE A 606 14.48 -35.91 -26.92
N GLY A 607 15.28 -35.10 -26.22
CA GLY A 607 16.73 -35.03 -26.37
C GLY A 607 17.47 -36.35 -26.10
N TYR A 608 18.78 -36.34 -26.35
CA TYR A 608 19.64 -37.53 -26.32
C TYR A 608 19.53 -38.37 -25.04
N PRO A 609 19.85 -39.68 -25.09
CA PRO A 609 19.79 -40.57 -23.92
C PRO A 609 20.61 -40.09 -22.71
N ASP A 610 21.69 -39.34 -22.95
CA ASP A 610 22.63 -38.87 -21.92
C ASP A 610 22.11 -37.70 -21.07
N THR A 611 20.96 -37.10 -21.43
CA THR A 611 20.32 -36.08 -20.59
C THR A 611 19.87 -36.71 -19.26
N LEU A 612 20.21 -36.05 -18.14
CA LEU A 612 19.87 -36.53 -16.80
C LEU A 612 18.36 -36.81 -16.66
N ALA A 613 18.01 -38.00 -16.17
CA ALA A 613 16.62 -38.44 -16.04
C ALA A 613 15.75 -37.46 -15.23
N GLU A 614 16.33 -36.79 -14.23
CA GLU A 614 15.66 -35.77 -13.41
C GLU A 614 15.24 -34.53 -14.22
N LEU A 615 16.04 -34.12 -15.21
CA LEU A 615 15.70 -32.99 -16.08
C LEU A 615 14.57 -33.34 -17.03
N LYS A 616 14.57 -34.58 -17.57
CA LYS A 616 13.46 -35.10 -18.39
C LYS A 616 12.17 -35.20 -17.58
N GLU A 617 12.24 -35.63 -16.33
CA GLU A 617 11.10 -35.67 -15.41
C GLU A 617 10.54 -34.27 -15.13
N LEU A 618 11.39 -33.30 -14.82
CA LEU A 618 10.97 -31.90 -14.60
C LEU A 618 10.36 -31.29 -15.86
N ALA A 619 10.96 -31.51 -17.03
CA ALA A 619 10.44 -31.03 -18.30
C ALA A 619 9.08 -31.65 -18.61
N ALA A 620 8.93 -32.96 -18.47
CA ALA A 620 7.65 -33.66 -18.65
C ALA A 620 6.59 -33.16 -17.67
N SER A 621 6.95 -32.93 -16.41
CA SER A 621 6.00 -32.47 -15.38
C SER A 621 5.55 -31.03 -15.61
N THR A 622 6.46 -30.17 -16.08
CA THR A 622 6.14 -28.79 -16.49
C THR A 622 5.22 -28.79 -17.70
N LEU A 623 5.52 -29.58 -18.73
CA LEU A 623 4.64 -29.76 -19.91
C LEU A 623 3.26 -30.29 -19.51
N ALA A 624 3.21 -31.26 -18.60
CA ALA A 624 1.96 -31.86 -18.13
C ALA A 624 1.05 -30.82 -17.45
N ASN A 625 1.62 -29.93 -16.62
CA ASN A 625 0.86 -28.83 -16.00
C ASN A 625 0.30 -27.88 -17.07
N MET A 626 1.08 -27.56 -18.11
CA MET A 626 0.65 -26.65 -19.16
C MET A 626 -0.50 -27.18 -20.02
N VAL A 627 -0.52 -28.48 -20.32
CA VAL A 627 -1.58 -29.10 -21.13
C VAL A 627 -2.76 -29.61 -20.31
N SER A 628 -2.74 -29.41 -18.99
CA SER A 628 -3.80 -29.88 -18.09
C SER A 628 -5.16 -29.24 -18.39
N ASN A 629 -5.17 -28.00 -18.89
CA ASN A 629 -6.37 -27.29 -19.30
C ASN A 629 -6.26 -26.88 -20.78
N PRO A 630 -7.35 -26.92 -21.57
CA PRO A 630 -7.34 -26.41 -22.94
C PRO A 630 -7.08 -24.90 -22.96
N GLY A 631 -6.40 -24.40 -24.00
CA GLY A 631 -6.04 -22.99 -24.09
C GLY A 631 -4.95 -22.71 -25.13
N HIS A 632 -4.09 -21.73 -24.84
CA HIS A 632 -3.11 -21.19 -25.81
C HIS A 632 -2.11 -22.22 -26.36
N TRP A 633 -1.84 -23.32 -25.65
CA TRP A 633 -0.96 -24.37 -26.16
C TRP A 633 -1.52 -25.06 -27.42
N GLU A 634 -2.83 -25.05 -27.66
CA GLU A 634 -3.47 -25.71 -28.82
C GLU A 634 -3.05 -25.10 -30.16
N LEU A 635 -2.68 -23.81 -30.14
CA LEU A 635 -2.27 -23.02 -31.32
C LEU A 635 -0.77 -22.77 -31.37
N ALA A 636 -0.04 -23.10 -30.29
CA ALA A 636 1.38 -22.85 -30.18
C ALA A 636 2.20 -23.99 -30.79
N SER A 637 3.40 -23.65 -31.26
CA SER A 637 4.39 -24.63 -31.70
C SER A 637 4.92 -25.40 -30.49
N ALA A 638 4.84 -26.72 -30.57
CA ALA A 638 5.39 -27.63 -29.58
C ALA A 638 6.90 -27.82 -29.75
N ASP A 639 7.43 -27.77 -30.97
CA ASP A 639 8.85 -27.96 -31.28
C ASP A 639 9.42 -26.83 -32.16
N LYS A 640 10.72 -26.93 -32.48
CA LYS A 640 11.43 -25.93 -33.30
C LYS A 640 11.01 -25.97 -34.77
N GLU A 641 10.48 -27.10 -35.22
CA GLU A 641 9.96 -27.33 -36.57
C GLU A 641 8.58 -26.71 -36.78
N GLY A 642 7.92 -26.27 -35.71
CA GLY A 642 6.62 -25.60 -35.76
C GLY A 642 5.43 -26.55 -35.70
N HIS A 643 5.64 -27.81 -35.32
CA HIS A 643 4.55 -28.76 -35.13
C HIS A 643 3.78 -28.44 -33.85
N PRO A 644 2.43 -28.50 -33.85
CA PRO A 644 1.65 -28.32 -32.63
C PRO A 644 1.70 -29.58 -31.73
N MET A 645 1.29 -29.46 -30.46
CA MET A 645 1.32 -30.55 -29.48
C MET A 645 0.51 -31.78 -29.91
N GLN A 646 -0.57 -31.57 -30.66
CA GLN A 646 -1.48 -32.58 -31.20
C GLN A 646 -1.02 -33.20 -32.53
N SER A 647 0.19 -32.90 -33.00
CA SER A 647 0.74 -33.46 -34.23
C SER A 647 1.11 -34.94 -34.10
N GLU A 648 1.11 -35.66 -35.23
CA GLU A 648 1.51 -37.06 -35.32
C GLU A 648 2.92 -37.30 -34.74
N THR A 649 3.88 -36.43 -35.10
CA THR A 649 5.27 -36.50 -34.64
C THR A 649 5.36 -36.46 -33.12
N ILE A 650 4.68 -35.53 -32.47
CA ILE A 650 4.74 -35.36 -31.01
C ILE A 650 4.02 -36.51 -30.29
N VAL A 651 2.82 -36.89 -30.74
CA VAL A 651 2.04 -37.98 -30.12
C VAL A 651 2.80 -39.31 -30.20
N TYR A 652 3.37 -39.67 -31.36
CA TYR A 652 4.16 -40.90 -31.50
C TYR A 652 5.45 -40.86 -30.69
N SER A 653 6.09 -39.69 -30.59
CA SER A 653 7.29 -39.52 -29.76
C SER A 653 6.98 -39.72 -28.27
N LEU A 654 5.85 -39.21 -27.78
CA LEU A 654 5.39 -39.43 -26.41
C LEU A 654 5.06 -40.91 -26.13
N LEU A 655 4.38 -41.60 -27.04
CA LEU A 655 4.08 -43.03 -26.91
C LEU A 655 5.35 -43.89 -26.88
N SER A 656 6.31 -43.59 -27.74
CA SER A 656 7.62 -44.26 -27.78
C SER A 656 8.40 -44.03 -26.48
N LEU A 657 8.40 -42.79 -25.99
CA LEU A 657 9.09 -42.42 -24.76
C LEU A 657 8.48 -43.07 -23.52
N LEU A 658 7.15 -43.20 -23.46
CA LEU A 658 6.43 -43.81 -22.34
C LEU A 658 6.96 -45.21 -21.99
N SER A 659 7.34 -46.01 -23.00
CA SER A 659 7.85 -47.37 -22.82
C SER A 659 9.28 -47.44 -22.27
N ARG A 660 10.03 -46.33 -22.33
CA ARG A 660 11.46 -46.25 -22.00
C ARG A 660 11.79 -45.29 -20.86
N ALA A 661 10.82 -44.50 -20.42
CA ALA A 661 10.99 -43.46 -19.41
C ALA A 661 11.06 -44.03 -17.97
N SER A 662 11.58 -43.23 -17.04
CA SER A 662 11.56 -43.55 -15.59
C SER A 662 10.12 -43.55 -15.04
N LEU A 663 9.89 -44.26 -13.92
CA LEU A 663 8.54 -44.43 -13.33
C LEU A 663 7.79 -43.10 -13.10
N ARG A 664 8.50 -42.05 -12.67
CA ARG A 664 7.93 -40.71 -12.44
C ARG A 664 7.69 -39.95 -13.75
N CYS A 665 8.61 -40.06 -14.70
CA CYS A 665 8.45 -39.46 -16.02
C CYS A 665 7.29 -40.11 -16.81
N GLN A 666 7.05 -41.41 -16.65
CA GLN A 666 5.89 -42.10 -17.21
C GLN A 666 4.56 -41.47 -16.77
N ALA A 667 4.43 -41.06 -15.51
CA ALA A 667 3.22 -40.43 -15.00
C ALA A 667 2.96 -39.10 -15.70
N SER A 668 4.00 -38.29 -15.85
CA SER A 668 3.93 -37.00 -16.53
C SER A 668 3.66 -37.16 -18.03
N ILE A 669 4.22 -38.17 -18.69
CA ILE A 669 3.93 -38.46 -20.11
C ILE A 669 2.47 -38.91 -20.30
N LEU A 670 1.96 -39.80 -19.44
CA LEU A 670 0.54 -40.18 -19.45
C LEU A 670 -0.35 -38.97 -19.20
N HIS A 671 0.07 -38.07 -18.31
CA HIS A 671 -0.65 -36.83 -18.04
C HIS A 671 -0.67 -35.91 -19.27
N ILE A 672 0.47 -35.75 -19.96
CA ILE A 672 0.54 -34.97 -21.21
C ILE A 672 -0.43 -35.54 -22.24
N LEU A 673 -0.33 -36.86 -22.52
CA LEU A 673 -1.20 -37.56 -23.48
C LEU A 673 -2.69 -37.40 -23.12
N TYR A 674 -3.03 -37.51 -21.84
CA TYR A 674 -4.39 -37.24 -21.36
C TYR A 674 -4.82 -35.78 -21.58
N GLY A 675 -3.97 -34.81 -21.22
CA GLY A 675 -4.26 -33.38 -21.37
C GLY A 675 -4.55 -33.01 -22.82
N ILE A 676 -3.68 -33.43 -23.74
CA ILE A 676 -3.88 -33.19 -25.18
C ILE A 676 -5.08 -33.96 -25.75
N ALA A 677 -5.35 -35.19 -25.27
CA ALA A 677 -6.51 -35.98 -25.70
C ALA A 677 -7.84 -35.47 -25.13
N SER A 678 -7.81 -34.67 -24.07
CA SER A 678 -9.01 -34.10 -23.43
C SER A 678 -9.40 -32.73 -23.99
N SER A 679 -8.56 -32.14 -24.84
CA SER A 679 -8.84 -30.85 -25.49
C SER A 679 -10.08 -30.92 -26.38
N PRO A 680 -11.01 -29.95 -26.30
CA PRO A 680 -12.15 -29.88 -27.21
C PRO A 680 -11.76 -29.80 -28.69
N GLN A 681 -10.62 -29.17 -29.01
CA GLN A 681 -10.16 -28.96 -30.39
C GLN A 681 -9.32 -30.13 -30.92
N ALA A 682 -8.57 -30.81 -30.06
CA ALA A 682 -7.60 -31.84 -30.45
C ALA A 682 -8.04 -33.28 -30.12
N SER A 683 -9.07 -33.47 -29.29
CA SER A 683 -9.39 -34.79 -28.75
C SER A 683 -9.64 -35.88 -29.81
N GLU A 684 -10.31 -35.55 -30.91
CA GLU A 684 -10.60 -36.52 -31.97
C GLU A 684 -9.34 -36.93 -32.74
N SER A 685 -8.52 -35.95 -33.16
CA SER A 685 -7.27 -36.22 -33.89
C SER A 685 -6.27 -36.96 -33.00
N VAL A 686 -6.06 -36.51 -31.77
CA VAL A 686 -5.14 -37.14 -30.81
C VAL A 686 -5.59 -38.55 -30.47
N ALA A 687 -6.86 -38.78 -30.17
CA ALA A 687 -7.35 -40.13 -29.88
C ALA A 687 -7.16 -41.07 -31.10
N SER A 688 -7.39 -40.57 -32.31
CA SER A 688 -7.12 -41.32 -33.55
C SER A 688 -5.64 -41.66 -33.72
N LEU A 689 -4.74 -40.71 -33.44
CA LEU A 689 -3.29 -40.92 -33.48
C LEU A 689 -2.83 -41.92 -32.42
N ILE A 690 -3.36 -41.83 -31.19
CA ILE A 690 -3.06 -42.80 -30.14
C ILE A 690 -3.50 -44.20 -30.57
N LYS A 691 -4.67 -44.34 -31.21
CA LYS A 691 -5.12 -45.61 -31.77
C LYS A 691 -4.16 -46.12 -32.86
N SER A 692 -3.83 -45.30 -33.86
CA SER A 692 -2.98 -45.72 -34.98
C SER A 692 -1.53 -46.04 -34.58
N GLY A 693 -1.04 -45.44 -33.49
CA GLY A 693 0.29 -45.69 -32.93
C GLY A 693 0.36 -46.87 -31.95
N GLU A 694 -0.57 -47.84 -32.00
CA GLU A 694 -0.66 -48.97 -31.05
C GLU A 694 -0.81 -48.52 -29.58
N GLY A 695 -1.24 -47.28 -29.35
CA GLY A 695 -1.25 -46.64 -28.05
C GLY A 695 -2.16 -47.33 -27.04
N ILE A 696 -3.29 -47.91 -27.47
CA ILE A 696 -4.16 -48.71 -26.60
C ILE A 696 -3.35 -49.84 -25.95
N LYS A 697 -2.60 -50.60 -26.74
CA LYS A 697 -1.75 -51.71 -26.27
C LYS A 697 -0.62 -51.22 -25.36
N ILE A 698 -0.02 -50.06 -25.67
CA ILE A 698 1.02 -49.43 -24.84
C ILE A 698 0.47 -48.99 -23.47
N ILE A 699 -0.76 -48.47 -23.42
CA ILE A 699 -1.39 -47.91 -22.20
C ILE A 699 -1.92 -49.02 -21.28
N LEU A 700 -2.43 -50.13 -21.82
CA LEU A 700 -3.07 -51.20 -21.04
C LEU A 700 -2.23 -51.71 -19.84
N PRO A 701 -0.91 -51.94 -19.94
CA PRO A 701 -0.07 -52.31 -18.80
C PRO A 701 -0.09 -51.30 -17.64
N PHE A 702 -0.30 -50.00 -17.94
CA PHE A 702 -0.28 -48.94 -16.93
C PHE A 702 -1.53 -48.91 -16.04
N LEU A 703 -2.63 -49.56 -16.45
CA LEU A 703 -3.85 -49.68 -15.64
C LEU A 703 -3.65 -50.51 -14.36
N GLU A 704 -2.63 -51.36 -14.35
CA GLU A 704 -2.24 -52.22 -13.22
C GLU A 704 -0.88 -51.85 -12.64
N HIS A 705 -0.38 -50.66 -12.98
CA HIS A 705 0.92 -50.19 -12.51
C HIS A 705 0.95 -50.05 -10.97
N PRO A 706 2.05 -50.39 -10.28
CA PRO A 706 2.14 -50.29 -8.82
C PRO A 706 1.94 -48.84 -8.31
N GLU A 707 2.50 -47.87 -9.02
CA GLU A 707 2.34 -46.45 -8.69
C GLU A 707 0.95 -45.90 -9.03
N VAL A 708 0.33 -45.27 -8.03
CA VAL A 708 -1.03 -44.70 -8.11
C VAL A 708 -1.14 -43.64 -9.21
N GLN A 709 -0.13 -42.78 -9.37
CA GLN A 709 -0.21 -41.66 -10.32
C GLN A 709 -0.24 -42.13 -11.78
N ASN A 710 0.54 -43.17 -12.11
CA ASN A 710 0.52 -43.80 -13.43
C ASN A 710 -0.87 -44.37 -13.71
N ARG A 711 -1.47 -45.07 -12.74
CA ARG A 711 -2.82 -45.62 -12.89
C ARG A 711 -3.85 -44.53 -13.14
N ILE A 712 -3.85 -43.46 -12.35
CA ILE A 712 -4.84 -42.36 -12.48
C ILE A 712 -4.86 -41.82 -13.92
N TYR A 713 -3.70 -41.46 -14.48
CA TYR A 713 -3.66 -40.90 -15.83
C TYR A 713 -3.89 -41.95 -16.92
N ALA A 714 -3.49 -43.21 -16.70
CA ALA A 714 -3.85 -44.30 -17.59
C ALA A 714 -5.36 -44.51 -17.65
N PHE A 715 -6.06 -44.57 -16.50
CA PHE A 715 -7.53 -44.68 -16.45
C PHE A 715 -8.21 -43.52 -17.15
N ARG A 716 -7.78 -42.29 -16.88
CA ARG A 716 -8.35 -41.09 -17.52
C ARG A 716 -8.15 -41.09 -19.04
N LEU A 717 -6.95 -41.43 -19.51
CA LEU A 717 -6.67 -41.53 -20.94
C LEU A 717 -7.47 -42.67 -21.59
N THR A 718 -7.52 -43.84 -20.97
CA THR A 718 -8.35 -44.97 -21.45
C THR A 718 -9.83 -44.62 -21.48
N ARG A 719 -10.34 -43.84 -20.52
CA ARG A 719 -11.71 -43.32 -20.56
C ARG A 719 -11.96 -42.48 -21.81
N VAL A 720 -11.10 -41.51 -22.11
CA VAL A 720 -11.22 -40.67 -23.31
C VAL A 720 -11.19 -41.53 -24.60
N LEU A 721 -10.32 -42.53 -24.64
CA LEU A 721 -10.25 -43.46 -25.77
C LEU A 721 -11.51 -44.34 -25.89
N SER A 722 -12.06 -44.80 -24.76
CA SER A 722 -13.24 -45.67 -24.73
C SER A 722 -14.49 -45.01 -25.32
N GLU A 723 -14.64 -43.69 -25.16
CA GLU A 723 -15.80 -42.93 -25.69
C GLU A 723 -15.87 -42.96 -27.22
N ARG A 724 -14.73 -43.18 -27.90
CA ARG A 724 -14.61 -43.11 -29.37
C ARG A 724 -14.25 -44.46 -30.00
N PHE A 725 -13.35 -45.19 -29.35
CA PHE A 725 -12.76 -46.44 -29.83
C PHE A 725 -13.06 -47.61 -28.89
N GLY A 726 -14.26 -47.62 -28.30
CA GLY A 726 -14.69 -48.69 -27.39
C GLY A 726 -14.57 -50.09 -27.99
N GLN A 727 -14.85 -50.26 -29.30
CA GLN A 727 -14.70 -51.54 -29.99
C GLN A 727 -13.24 -52.03 -30.05
N ASP A 728 -12.32 -51.15 -30.45
CA ASP A 728 -10.89 -51.46 -30.53
C ASP A 728 -10.33 -51.76 -29.14
N LEU A 729 -10.74 -50.97 -28.13
CA LEU A 729 -10.36 -51.20 -26.74
C LEU A 729 -10.83 -52.57 -26.24
N VAL A 730 -12.08 -52.96 -26.51
CA VAL A 730 -12.57 -54.30 -26.15
C VAL A 730 -11.78 -55.39 -26.87
N GLN A 731 -11.43 -55.22 -28.15
CA GLN A 731 -10.64 -56.20 -28.89
C GLN A 731 -9.26 -56.42 -28.25
N GLU A 732 -8.57 -55.36 -27.85
CA GLU A 732 -7.28 -55.46 -27.15
C GLU A 732 -7.42 -56.04 -25.73
N LEU A 733 -8.49 -55.72 -25.01
CA LEU A 733 -8.79 -56.33 -23.71
C LEU A 733 -9.06 -57.84 -23.84
N ARG A 734 -9.73 -58.28 -24.90
CA ARG A 734 -9.90 -59.71 -25.22
C ARG A 734 -8.56 -60.36 -25.52
N ALA A 735 -7.75 -59.75 -26.39
CA ALA A 735 -6.45 -60.27 -26.78
C ALA A 735 -5.48 -60.40 -25.58
N SER A 736 -5.59 -59.51 -24.60
CA SER A 736 -4.80 -59.53 -23.36
C SER A 736 -5.44 -60.31 -22.21
N ASN A 737 -6.63 -60.89 -22.40
CA ASN A 737 -7.42 -61.57 -21.35
C ASN A 737 -7.71 -60.70 -20.12
N LYS A 738 -7.99 -59.41 -20.33
CA LYS A 738 -8.23 -58.40 -19.29
C LYS A 738 -9.66 -57.85 -19.28
N LEU A 739 -10.62 -58.56 -19.87
CA LEU A 739 -12.01 -58.09 -19.98
C LEU A 739 -12.67 -57.86 -18.60
N SER A 740 -12.29 -58.63 -17.57
CA SER A 740 -12.80 -58.48 -16.19
C SER A 740 -12.15 -57.36 -15.38
N LEU A 741 -11.03 -56.80 -15.86
CA LEU A 741 -10.16 -55.90 -15.11
C LEU A 741 -10.91 -54.75 -14.42
N PHE A 742 -11.71 -54.02 -15.20
CA PHE A 742 -12.42 -52.85 -14.69
C PHE A 742 -13.54 -53.22 -13.71
N ARG A 743 -14.19 -54.37 -13.92
CA ARG A 743 -15.27 -54.87 -13.05
C ARG A 743 -14.69 -55.29 -11.71
N ASP A 744 -13.58 -56.02 -11.72
CA ASP A 744 -12.91 -56.46 -10.51
C ASP A 744 -12.41 -55.26 -9.69
N LYS A 745 -11.85 -54.23 -10.35
CA LYS A 745 -11.44 -52.97 -9.71
C LYS A 745 -12.58 -52.13 -9.14
N LEU A 746 -13.76 -52.17 -9.74
CA LEU A 746 -14.95 -51.50 -9.20
C LEU A 746 -15.42 -52.12 -7.89
N LEU A 747 -15.33 -53.44 -7.78
CA LEU A 747 -15.72 -54.20 -6.60
C LEU A 747 -14.67 -54.15 -5.48
N ASP A 748 -13.42 -53.89 -5.84
CA ASP A 748 -12.31 -53.79 -4.91
C ASP A 748 -12.44 -52.56 -3.99
N LYS A 749 -12.34 -52.77 -2.68
CA LYS A 749 -12.44 -51.71 -1.69
C LYS A 749 -11.17 -50.85 -1.60
N GLU A 750 -10.03 -51.34 -2.07
CA GLU A 750 -8.73 -50.67 -1.94
C GLU A 750 -8.54 -49.50 -2.92
N TYR A 751 -9.31 -49.45 -4.01
CA TYR A 751 -9.21 -48.40 -5.03
C TYR A 751 -9.96 -47.11 -4.66
N LYS A 752 -9.37 -45.97 -5.05
CA LYS A 752 -9.94 -44.63 -4.82
C LYS A 752 -11.17 -44.39 -5.71
N ASP A 753 -12.11 -43.57 -5.23
CA ASP A 753 -13.36 -43.24 -5.94
C ASP A 753 -13.14 -42.66 -7.34
N GLY A 754 -12.04 -41.93 -7.57
CA GLY A 754 -11.65 -41.42 -8.89
C GLY A 754 -11.36 -42.53 -9.90
N GLU A 755 -10.45 -43.46 -9.56
CA GLU A 755 -10.12 -44.61 -10.41
C GLU A 755 -11.35 -45.49 -10.66
N LYS A 756 -12.20 -45.68 -9.64
CA LYS A 756 -13.46 -46.40 -9.78
C LYS A 756 -14.42 -45.68 -10.73
N SER A 757 -14.52 -44.36 -10.65
CA SER A 757 -15.40 -43.60 -11.55
C SER A 757 -14.97 -43.71 -13.01
N ASP A 758 -13.67 -43.63 -13.28
CA ASP A 758 -13.14 -43.78 -14.63
C ASP A 758 -13.28 -45.23 -15.13
N ALA A 759 -13.08 -46.24 -14.27
CA ALA A 759 -13.33 -47.64 -14.60
C ALA A 759 -14.80 -47.92 -14.94
N ALA A 760 -15.74 -47.30 -14.22
CA ALA A 760 -17.17 -47.40 -14.54
C ALA A 760 -17.50 -46.79 -15.91
N CYS A 761 -16.96 -45.61 -16.20
CA CYS A 761 -17.13 -44.95 -17.51
C CYS A 761 -16.51 -45.76 -18.65
N ILE A 762 -15.34 -46.35 -18.45
CA ILE A 762 -14.70 -47.21 -19.46
C ILE A 762 -15.62 -48.40 -19.76
N LEU A 763 -16.07 -49.13 -18.73
CA LEU A 763 -16.98 -50.27 -18.89
C LEU A 763 -18.30 -49.91 -19.57
N ALA A 764 -18.86 -48.74 -19.25
CA ALA A 764 -20.06 -48.22 -19.89
C ALA A 764 -19.89 -48.04 -21.41
N ASN A 765 -18.71 -47.63 -21.86
CA ASN A 765 -18.44 -47.34 -23.26
C ASN A 765 -17.99 -48.57 -24.07
N LEU A 766 -17.68 -49.69 -23.41
CA LEU A 766 -17.27 -50.94 -24.08
C LEU A 766 -18.46 -51.56 -24.84
N SER A 767 -18.25 -51.93 -26.10
CA SER A 767 -19.26 -52.65 -26.87
C SER A 767 -19.16 -54.16 -26.65
N LEU A 768 -19.83 -54.65 -25.62
CA LEU A 768 -19.80 -56.05 -25.20
C LEU A 768 -20.82 -56.90 -25.97
N LEU A 769 -20.46 -58.16 -26.23
CA LEU A 769 -21.39 -59.17 -26.75
C LEU A 769 -22.36 -59.62 -25.66
N GLU A 770 -23.53 -60.17 -26.04
CA GLU A 770 -24.55 -60.58 -25.08
C GLU A 770 -24.04 -61.62 -24.07
N ASP A 771 -23.23 -62.59 -24.51
CA ASP A 771 -22.61 -63.57 -23.62
C ASP A 771 -21.55 -62.94 -22.70
N GLU A 772 -20.84 -61.91 -23.16
CA GLU A 772 -19.87 -61.19 -22.34
C GLU A 772 -20.56 -60.36 -21.27
N VAL A 773 -21.69 -59.71 -21.57
CA VAL A 773 -22.52 -59.00 -20.59
C VAL A 773 -22.99 -59.97 -19.50
N LYS A 774 -23.38 -61.20 -19.88
CA LYS A 774 -23.80 -62.25 -18.92
C LYS A 774 -22.63 -62.69 -18.04
N ILE A 775 -21.48 -63.01 -18.63
CA ILE A 775 -20.30 -63.52 -17.89
C ILE A 775 -19.71 -62.43 -16.99
N LEU A 776 -19.55 -61.22 -17.51
CA LEU A 776 -18.85 -60.14 -16.84
C LEU A 776 -19.68 -59.54 -15.70
N PHE A 777 -20.99 -59.39 -15.90
CA PHE A 777 -21.83 -58.70 -14.94
C PHE A 777 -22.75 -59.66 -14.17
N GLY A 778 -23.56 -60.47 -14.84
CA GLY A 778 -24.54 -61.32 -14.17
C GLY A 778 -25.54 -60.53 -13.28
N ALA A 779 -26.47 -61.23 -12.63
CA ALA A 779 -27.54 -60.60 -11.86
C ALA A 779 -27.05 -59.86 -10.61
N ASP A 780 -26.01 -60.38 -9.94
CA ASP A 780 -25.49 -59.80 -8.70
C ASP A 780 -24.80 -58.46 -8.92
N PHE A 781 -24.10 -58.28 -10.05
CA PHE A 781 -23.46 -57.01 -10.37
C PHE A 781 -24.47 -55.93 -10.74
N VAL A 782 -25.61 -56.28 -11.37
CA VAL A 782 -26.71 -55.34 -11.60
C VAL A 782 -27.24 -54.82 -10.26
N ARG A 783 -27.50 -55.72 -9.31
CA ARG A 783 -27.95 -55.36 -7.95
C ARG A 783 -26.92 -54.47 -7.24
N TRP A 784 -25.64 -54.80 -7.36
CA TRP A 784 -24.55 -53.98 -6.83
C TRP A 784 -24.52 -52.57 -7.47
N THR A 785 -24.66 -52.48 -8.80
CA THR A 785 -24.65 -51.22 -9.55
C THR A 785 -25.78 -50.31 -9.09
N VAL A 786 -26.99 -50.87 -8.95
CA VAL A 786 -28.18 -50.14 -8.46
C VAL A 786 -28.03 -49.68 -7.02
N ASN A 787 -27.59 -50.56 -6.12
CA ASN A 787 -27.38 -50.20 -4.71
C ASN A 787 -26.30 -49.11 -4.55
N THR A 788 -25.25 -49.17 -5.39
CA THR A 788 -24.20 -48.16 -5.41
C THR A 788 -24.74 -46.81 -5.91
N LEU A 789 -25.56 -46.82 -6.96
CA LEU A 789 -26.21 -45.61 -7.49
C LEU A 789 -27.13 -44.96 -6.44
N GLU A 790 -27.93 -45.75 -5.73
CA GLU A 790 -28.75 -45.25 -4.61
C GLU A 790 -27.92 -44.67 -3.48
N THR A 791 -26.81 -45.32 -3.13
CA THR A 791 -25.89 -44.86 -2.09
C THR A 791 -25.27 -43.51 -2.47
N GLN A 792 -24.82 -43.35 -3.72
CA GLN A 792 -24.30 -42.09 -4.23
C GLN A 792 -25.37 -40.99 -4.20
N ARG A 793 -26.61 -41.29 -4.55
CA ARG A 793 -27.75 -40.35 -4.47
C ARG A 793 -28.04 -39.92 -3.03
N ARG A 794 -28.06 -40.85 -2.06
CA ARG A 794 -28.32 -40.54 -0.64
C ARG A 794 -27.25 -39.64 -0.01
N ASN A 795 -25.99 -39.80 -0.44
CA ASN A 795 -24.86 -39.01 0.03
C ASN A 795 -24.81 -37.60 -0.61
N SER A 796 -25.45 -37.39 -1.77
CA SER A 796 -25.36 -36.17 -2.59
C SER A 796 -26.45 -35.13 -2.30
N LYS A 797 -26.73 -34.80 -1.02
CA LYS A 797 -27.79 -33.82 -0.64
C LYS A 797 -27.44 -32.34 -0.90
N GLY A 798 -26.87 -32.00 -2.07
CA GLY A 798 -26.88 -30.61 -2.55
C GLY A 798 -25.72 -30.14 -3.45
N ARG A 799 -24.57 -30.82 -3.48
CA ARG A 799 -23.48 -30.52 -4.43
C ARG A 799 -22.77 -31.81 -4.84
N ILE A 800 -22.93 -32.22 -6.10
CA ILE A 800 -22.25 -33.39 -6.66
C ILE A 800 -20.81 -32.98 -6.99
N THR A 801 -19.82 -33.60 -6.34
CA THR A 801 -18.40 -33.41 -6.67
C THR A 801 -18.06 -34.06 -8.03
N GLY A 802 -17.00 -33.63 -8.70
CA GLY A 802 -16.61 -34.13 -10.03
C GLY A 802 -16.54 -35.67 -10.16
N PRO A 803 -15.88 -36.39 -9.23
CA PRO A 803 -15.80 -37.86 -9.25
C PRO A 803 -17.15 -38.55 -9.02
N ALA A 804 -18.01 -38.00 -8.15
CA ALA A 804 -19.34 -38.55 -7.89
C ALA A 804 -20.25 -38.42 -9.12
N ALA A 805 -20.12 -37.32 -9.88
CA ALA A 805 -20.83 -37.16 -11.16
C ALA A 805 -20.36 -38.16 -12.22
N SER A 806 -19.04 -38.34 -12.37
CA SER A 806 -18.47 -39.34 -13.30
C SER A 806 -18.87 -40.76 -12.91
N MET A 807 -18.89 -41.07 -11.61
CA MET A 807 -19.36 -42.36 -11.13
C MET A 807 -20.81 -42.62 -11.53
N LEU A 808 -21.68 -41.61 -11.38
CA LEU A 808 -23.09 -41.74 -11.75
C LEU A 808 -23.27 -41.93 -13.27
N GLU A 809 -22.51 -41.21 -14.10
CA GLU A 809 -22.44 -41.41 -15.54
C GLU A 809 -22.03 -42.85 -15.89
N GLY A 810 -20.95 -43.35 -15.29
CA GLY A 810 -20.44 -44.70 -15.50
C GLY A 810 -21.43 -45.79 -15.08
N LEU A 811 -22.03 -45.68 -13.89
CA LEU A 811 -23.00 -46.67 -13.40
C LEU A 811 -24.27 -46.73 -14.27
N LEU A 812 -24.79 -45.58 -14.71
CA LEU A 812 -25.93 -45.55 -15.63
C LEU A 812 -25.56 -46.15 -17.00
N GLY A 813 -24.38 -45.84 -17.51
CA GLY A 813 -23.88 -46.41 -18.75
C GLY A 813 -23.70 -47.92 -18.67
N ILE A 814 -23.22 -48.46 -17.53
CA ILE A 814 -23.17 -49.90 -17.28
C ILE A 814 -24.58 -50.50 -17.33
N LEU A 815 -25.59 -49.84 -16.73
CA LEU A 815 -26.97 -50.35 -16.76
C LEU A 815 -27.53 -50.45 -18.18
N LEU A 816 -27.06 -49.63 -19.14
CA LEU A 816 -27.50 -49.70 -20.54
C LEU A 816 -27.20 -51.05 -21.18
N HIS A 817 -26.15 -51.76 -20.76
CA HIS A 817 -25.82 -53.10 -21.28
C HIS A 817 -26.95 -54.12 -21.04
N PHE A 818 -27.76 -53.96 -19.99
CA PHE A 818 -28.88 -54.85 -19.68
C PHE A 818 -30.18 -54.45 -20.35
N THR A 819 -30.34 -53.18 -20.72
CA THR A 819 -31.60 -52.64 -21.25
C THR A 819 -31.99 -53.20 -22.62
N ARG A 820 -31.03 -53.79 -23.35
CA ARG A 820 -31.23 -54.37 -24.70
C ARG A 820 -31.29 -55.90 -24.73
N SER A 821 -31.03 -56.58 -23.61
CA SER A 821 -30.99 -58.05 -23.58
C SER A 821 -32.40 -58.63 -23.47
N ILE A 822 -32.60 -59.77 -24.14
CA ILE A 822 -33.84 -60.55 -24.14
C ILE A 822 -33.65 -61.85 -23.31
N ASP A 823 -32.50 -61.99 -22.64
CA ASP A 823 -32.20 -63.13 -21.79
C ASP A 823 -33.11 -63.17 -20.54
N PRO A 824 -33.71 -64.32 -20.20
CA PRO A 824 -34.62 -64.43 -19.06
C PRO A 824 -34.03 -64.00 -17.71
N LEU A 825 -32.75 -64.27 -17.46
CA LEU A 825 -32.10 -63.88 -16.19
C LEU A 825 -31.86 -62.36 -16.15
N THR A 826 -31.48 -61.77 -17.28
CA THR A 826 -31.33 -60.31 -17.39
C THR A 826 -32.68 -59.60 -17.26
N LEU A 827 -33.74 -60.11 -17.89
CA LEU A 827 -35.10 -59.58 -17.78
C LEU A 827 -35.63 -59.64 -16.34
N HIS A 828 -35.32 -60.72 -15.62
CA HIS A 828 -35.62 -60.84 -14.19
C HIS A 828 -34.88 -59.77 -13.38
N ALA A 829 -33.57 -59.59 -13.61
CA ALA A 829 -32.77 -58.58 -12.92
C ALA A 829 -33.26 -57.14 -13.21
N VAL A 830 -33.68 -56.85 -14.45
CA VAL A 830 -34.28 -55.57 -14.84
C VAL A 830 -35.57 -55.30 -14.05
N ARG A 831 -36.42 -56.33 -13.90
CA ARG A 831 -37.67 -56.25 -13.15
C ARG A 831 -37.44 -56.06 -11.65
N GLU A 832 -36.62 -56.92 -11.05
CA GLU A 832 -36.34 -56.91 -9.61
C GLU A 832 -35.77 -55.57 -9.15
N ASN A 833 -34.84 -55.01 -9.93
CA ASN A 833 -34.14 -53.78 -9.57
C ASN A 833 -34.81 -52.51 -10.13
N ARG A 834 -35.98 -52.61 -10.76
CA ARG A 834 -36.79 -51.48 -11.24
C ARG A 834 -36.03 -50.46 -12.11
N LEU A 835 -35.30 -50.94 -13.12
CA LEU A 835 -34.39 -50.11 -13.93
C LEU A 835 -35.10 -48.95 -14.65
N MET A 836 -36.34 -49.14 -15.14
CA MET A 836 -37.08 -48.05 -15.81
C MET A 836 -37.35 -46.90 -14.83
N THR A 837 -37.72 -47.23 -13.59
CA THR A 837 -37.93 -46.24 -12.52
C THR A 837 -36.62 -45.50 -12.21
N ILE A 838 -35.50 -46.21 -12.09
CA ILE A 838 -34.18 -45.60 -11.84
C ILE A 838 -33.83 -44.59 -12.92
N PHE A 839 -33.96 -44.96 -14.21
CA PHE A 839 -33.68 -44.05 -15.31
C PHE A 839 -34.65 -42.86 -15.31
N GLY A 840 -35.95 -43.07 -15.09
CA GLY A 840 -36.96 -42.02 -15.00
C GLY A 840 -36.68 -41.00 -13.88
N GLU A 841 -36.23 -41.48 -12.72
CA GLU A 841 -35.84 -40.61 -11.61
C GLU A 841 -34.67 -39.68 -11.99
N GLN A 842 -33.68 -40.16 -12.75
CA GLN A 842 -32.51 -39.33 -13.15
C GLN A 842 -32.88 -38.14 -14.05
N LEU A 843 -34.03 -38.20 -14.73
CA LEU A 843 -34.51 -37.12 -15.59
C LEU A 843 -35.14 -35.97 -14.78
N CYS A 844 -35.74 -36.29 -13.62
CA CYS A 844 -36.50 -35.34 -12.81
C CYS A 844 -35.64 -34.50 -11.86
N TYR A 845 -34.39 -34.90 -11.62
CA TYR A 845 -33.44 -34.17 -10.77
C TYR A 845 -32.53 -33.25 -11.60
N PRO A 846 -32.02 -32.14 -11.02
CA PRO A 846 -30.98 -31.33 -11.66
C PRO A 846 -29.69 -32.16 -11.78
N SER A 847 -29.54 -32.82 -12.93
CA SER A 847 -28.43 -33.69 -13.28
C SER A 847 -27.67 -33.14 -14.48
N LYS A 848 -26.40 -33.56 -14.65
CA LYS A 848 -25.57 -33.14 -15.79
C LYS A 848 -26.21 -33.60 -17.12
N PRO A 849 -25.99 -32.87 -18.23
CA PRO A 849 -26.56 -33.25 -19.53
C PRO A 849 -26.29 -34.72 -19.92
N ARG A 850 -25.05 -35.20 -19.73
CA ARG A 850 -24.69 -36.59 -20.04
C ARG A 850 -25.49 -37.62 -19.24
N VAL A 851 -25.82 -37.33 -17.98
CA VAL A 851 -26.64 -38.20 -17.11
C VAL A 851 -28.06 -38.30 -17.64
N LYS A 852 -28.68 -37.15 -17.98
CA LYS A 852 -30.02 -37.11 -18.58
C LYS A 852 -30.04 -37.87 -19.91
N GLN A 853 -29.01 -37.69 -20.72
CA GLN A 853 -28.86 -38.38 -22.00
C GLN A 853 -28.80 -39.90 -21.83
N LEU A 854 -27.94 -40.40 -20.93
CA LEU A 854 -27.82 -41.84 -20.65
C LEU A 854 -29.13 -42.42 -20.10
N ALA A 855 -29.80 -41.69 -19.22
CA ALA A 855 -31.09 -42.11 -18.68
C ALA A 855 -32.19 -42.18 -19.75
N ALA A 856 -32.28 -41.17 -20.64
CA ALA A 856 -33.21 -41.20 -21.77
C ALA A 856 -32.90 -42.38 -22.72
N PHE A 857 -31.63 -42.69 -22.99
CA PHE A 857 -31.25 -43.90 -23.74
C PHE A 857 -31.64 -45.20 -23.04
N GLY A 858 -31.55 -45.26 -21.71
CA GLY A 858 -32.02 -46.41 -20.93
C GLY A 858 -33.51 -46.64 -21.10
N LEU A 859 -34.31 -45.58 -20.99
CA LEU A 859 -35.76 -45.61 -21.22
C LEU A 859 -36.12 -46.01 -22.65
N LYS A 860 -35.41 -45.46 -23.64
CA LYS A 860 -35.53 -45.84 -25.06
C LYS A 860 -35.33 -47.34 -25.25
N ASN A 861 -34.18 -47.86 -24.79
CA ASN A 861 -33.82 -49.26 -24.95
C ASN A 861 -34.83 -50.20 -24.26
N LEU A 862 -35.27 -49.87 -23.04
CA LEU A 862 -36.27 -50.66 -22.32
C LEU A 862 -37.63 -50.65 -23.02
N SER A 863 -38.04 -49.51 -23.60
CA SER A 863 -39.27 -49.41 -24.38
C SER A 863 -39.22 -50.23 -25.66
N GLU A 864 -38.08 -50.21 -26.37
CA GLU A 864 -37.83 -51.07 -27.53
C GLU A 864 -37.88 -52.56 -27.17
N CYS A 865 -37.24 -52.95 -26.06
CA CYS A 865 -37.26 -54.31 -25.54
C CYS A 865 -38.69 -54.75 -25.18
N GLY A 866 -39.47 -53.90 -24.50
CA GLY A 866 -40.87 -54.16 -24.14
C GLY A 866 -41.77 -54.49 -25.32
N ARG A 867 -41.59 -53.77 -26.44
CA ARG A 867 -42.33 -54.07 -27.67
C ARG A 867 -41.93 -55.39 -28.29
N SER A 868 -40.64 -55.72 -28.29
CA SER A 868 -40.14 -57.01 -28.80
C SER A 868 -40.73 -58.18 -28.00
N LEU A 869 -40.83 -58.04 -26.68
CA LEU A 869 -41.46 -59.02 -25.79
C LEU A 869 -42.98 -59.13 -26.06
N ALA A 870 -43.68 -58.00 -26.15
CA ALA A 870 -45.12 -57.99 -26.44
C ALA A 870 -45.47 -58.60 -27.81
N ALA A 871 -44.59 -58.44 -28.82
CA ALA A 871 -44.77 -59.06 -30.14
C ALA A 871 -44.65 -60.59 -30.08
N ARG A 872 -43.78 -61.15 -29.22
CA ARG A 872 -43.63 -62.60 -29.04
C ARG A 872 -44.83 -63.24 -28.34
N ASP A 873 -45.40 -62.56 -27.35
CA ASP A 873 -46.58 -63.05 -26.62
C ASP A 873 -47.88 -62.99 -27.45
N SER A 874 -47.84 -62.41 -28.65
CA SER A 874 -48.97 -62.29 -29.57
C SER A 874 -49.13 -63.45 -30.58
N GLU A 875 -48.24 -64.46 -30.55
CA GLU A 875 -48.43 -65.69 -31.33
C GLU A 875 -49.55 -66.58 -30.73
N PRO A 876 -50.50 -67.09 -31.55
CA PRO A 876 -51.61 -67.88 -31.04
C PRO A 876 -51.12 -69.26 -30.57
N SER A 877 -51.43 -69.61 -29.32
CA SER A 877 -51.30 -70.99 -28.83
C SER A 877 -52.23 -71.92 -29.63
N PRO A 878 -51.83 -73.19 -29.88
CA PRO A 878 -52.65 -74.12 -30.67
C PRO A 878 -53.95 -74.47 -29.94
N PRO A 879 -55.04 -74.80 -30.66
CA PRO A 879 -56.35 -74.99 -30.06
C PRO A 879 -56.38 -76.31 -29.28
N HIS A 880 -56.38 -76.23 -27.95
CA HIS A 880 -56.80 -77.38 -27.14
C HIS A 880 -58.33 -77.44 -27.10
N GLY A 881 -58.84 -78.60 -27.52
CA GLY A 881 -60.23 -78.82 -27.89
C GLY A 881 -61.24 -78.99 -26.75
N PHE A 882 -62.50 -78.90 -27.20
CA PHE A 882 -63.72 -79.55 -26.71
C PHE A 882 -63.87 -79.84 -25.19
N CYS A 883 -64.68 -79.01 -24.52
CA CYS A 883 -65.90 -79.39 -23.76
C CYS A 883 -66.13 -78.47 -22.54
N SER A 884 -67.17 -77.65 -22.57
CA SER A 884 -68.24 -77.62 -21.56
C SER A 884 -69.14 -76.40 -21.76
N SER A 885 -70.26 -76.68 -22.42
CA SER A 885 -71.53 -76.00 -22.25
C SER A 885 -72.06 -76.17 -20.81
N LEU A 886 -72.75 -75.14 -20.30
CA LEU A 886 -73.56 -75.07 -19.06
C LEU A 886 -72.92 -74.39 -17.83
N VAL A 887 -72.83 -73.05 -17.85
CA VAL A 887 -73.29 -72.22 -16.71
C VAL A 887 -73.91 -70.93 -17.27
N PHE A 888 -75.24 -70.84 -17.20
CA PHE A 888 -76.02 -69.61 -17.34
C PHE A 888 -76.18 -69.00 -15.93
N MET A 889 -76.32 -67.65 -15.86
CA MET A 889 -76.79 -66.86 -14.71
C MET A 889 -75.76 -66.39 -13.66
N CYS A 890 -75.04 -65.31 -13.97
CA CYS A 890 -74.85 -64.15 -13.07
C CYS A 890 -74.26 -62.97 -13.85
N GLY A 891 -75.00 -61.85 -13.90
CA GLY A 891 -74.54 -60.61 -14.48
C GLY A 891 -73.41 -60.00 -13.65
N ARG A 892 -72.18 -60.15 -14.13
CA ARG A 892 -71.13 -59.14 -14.00
C ARG A 892 -70.46 -59.03 -15.36
N ALA A 893 -70.45 -57.83 -15.94
CA ALA A 893 -69.60 -57.54 -17.07
C ALA A 893 -68.18 -57.94 -16.67
N SER A 894 -67.58 -58.93 -17.35
CA SER A 894 -66.15 -59.13 -17.27
C SER A 894 -65.52 -57.84 -17.79
N SER A 895 -64.94 -57.03 -16.91
CA SER A 895 -64.06 -55.93 -17.32
C SER A 895 -62.98 -56.58 -18.18
N ARG A 896 -63.05 -56.39 -19.51
CA ARG A 896 -61.95 -56.75 -20.39
C ARG A 896 -60.69 -56.14 -19.78
N PRO A 897 -59.61 -56.90 -19.55
CA PRO A 897 -58.38 -56.33 -19.03
C PRO A 897 -58.02 -55.14 -19.93
N SER A 898 -57.79 -53.98 -19.32
CA SER A 898 -57.43 -52.76 -20.05
C SER A 898 -56.14 -53.05 -20.82
N MET A 899 -56.26 -53.23 -22.13
CA MET A 899 -55.12 -53.45 -23.00
C MET A 899 -54.33 -52.14 -23.07
N CYS A 900 -53.02 -52.22 -22.90
CA CYS A 900 -52.17 -51.05 -23.02
C CYS A 900 -52.27 -50.48 -24.44
N PRO A 901 -52.50 -49.17 -24.62
CA PRO A 901 -52.64 -48.59 -25.95
C PRO A 901 -51.36 -48.76 -26.79
N ILE A 902 -50.18 -48.77 -26.16
CA ILE A 902 -48.88 -48.91 -26.83
C ILE A 902 -48.60 -50.36 -27.25
N HIS A 903 -48.80 -51.34 -26.37
CA HIS A 903 -48.44 -52.74 -26.64
C HIS A 903 -49.59 -53.58 -27.20
N SER A 904 -50.84 -53.11 -27.11
CA SER A 904 -52.03 -53.89 -27.44
C SER A 904 -52.05 -55.27 -26.73
N ALA A 905 -51.55 -55.31 -25.49
CA ALA A 905 -51.49 -56.48 -24.62
C ALA A 905 -51.73 -56.06 -23.16
N PRO A 906 -52.01 -57.00 -22.23
CA PRO A 906 -52.02 -56.70 -20.80
C PRO A 906 -50.68 -56.08 -20.38
N CYS A 907 -50.71 -54.97 -19.66
CA CYS A 907 -49.51 -54.31 -19.16
C CYS A 907 -49.75 -53.89 -17.72
N GLU A 908 -48.83 -54.27 -16.83
CA GLU A 908 -48.89 -53.94 -15.41
C GLU A 908 -48.71 -52.43 -15.20
N GLU A 909 -49.37 -51.88 -14.17
CA GLU A 909 -49.02 -50.55 -13.65
C GLU A 909 -47.58 -50.62 -13.09
N ASP A 910 -46.79 -49.56 -13.24
CA ASP A 910 -45.34 -49.52 -12.94
C ASP A 910 -44.47 -50.48 -13.79
N SER A 911 -44.92 -50.77 -15.02
CA SER A 911 -44.19 -51.60 -15.97
C SER A 911 -42.75 -51.13 -16.20
N GLN A 912 -41.80 -52.07 -16.18
CA GLN A 912 -40.38 -51.80 -16.43
C GLN A 912 -39.99 -51.72 -17.90
N TRP A 913 -40.96 -51.84 -18.81
CA TRP A 913 -40.73 -51.83 -20.26
C TRP A 913 -41.74 -50.98 -21.04
N CYS A 914 -42.69 -50.31 -20.37
CA CYS A 914 -43.69 -49.48 -21.02
C CYS A 914 -43.59 -48.04 -20.53
N LEU A 915 -43.25 -47.08 -21.39
CA LEU A 915 -43.06 -45.68 -20.99
C LEU A 915 -44.33 -45.04 -20.40
N LEU A 916 -45.51 -45.42 -20.91
CA LEU A 916 -46.80 -44.93 -20.40
C LEU A 916 -47.08 -45.49 -19.00
N LYS A 917 -47.09 -46.81 -18.86
CA LYS A 917 -47.39 -47.47 -17.58
C LYS A 917 -46.28 -47.34 -16.53
N GLY A 918 -45.07 -47.01 -16.95
CA GLY A 918 -43.94 -46.66 -16.08
C GLY A 918 -43.86 -45.16 -15.74
N ASN A 919 -44.86 -44.34 -16.14
CA ASN A 919 -44.92 -42.89 -15.86
C ASN A 919 -43.70 -42.08 -16.35
N CYS A 920 -43.04 -42.50 -17.43
CA CYS A 920 -41.83 -41.86 -17.95
C CYS A 920 -42.07 -40.84 -19.07
N ILE A 921 -43.30 -40.74 -19.61
CA ILE A 921 -43.61 -39.84 -20.73
C ILE A 921 -43.43 -38.37 -20.35
N LYS A 922 -44.03 -37.93 -19.23
CA LYS A 922 -43.94 -36.53 -18.80
C LYS A 922 -42.49 -36.07 -18.54
N PRO A 923 -41.66 -36.82 -17.78
CA PRO A 923 -40.24 -36.48 -17.64
C PRO A 923 -39.49 -36.36 -18.97
N LEU A 924 -39.80 -37.20 -19.96
CA LEU A 924 -39.19 -37.11 -21.30
C LEU A 924 -39.68 -35.89 -22.09
N VAL A 925 -40.94 -35.49 -21.94
CA VAL A 925 -41.50 -34.28 -22.54
C VAL A 925 -40.84 -33.03 -21.97
N ASP A 926 -40.63 -32.99 -20.65
CA ASP A 926 -39.98 -31.86 -19.96
C ASP A 926 -38.53 -31.64 -20.48
N LEU A 927 -37.85 -32.69 -20.99
CA LEU A 927 -36.51 -32.59 -21.58
C LEU A 927 -36.48 -32.03 -23.00
N LEU A 928 -37.61 -31.93 -23.70
CA LEU A 928 -37.64 -31.34 -25.05
C LEU A 928 -37.31 -29.83 -25.03
N THR A 929 -37.44 -29.20 -23.86
CA THR A 929 -37.09 -27.80 -23.58
C THR A 929 -35.74 -27.63 -22.85
N ASP A 930 -34.92 -28.69 -22.75
CA ASP A 930 -33.58 -28.61 -22.13
C ASP A 930 -32.61 -27.73 -22.95
N ASP A 931 -31.63 -27.11 -22.30
CA ASP A 931 -30.62 -26.27 -22.96
C ASP A 931 -29.65 -27.10 -23.82
N ASP A 932 -29.41 -28.36 -23.45
CA ASP A 932 -28.48 -29.24 -24.14
C ASP A 932 -29.15 -29.99 -25.31
N THR A 933 -28.61 -29.80 -26.51
CA THR A 933 -29.16 -30.40 -27.74
C THR A 933 -29.06 -31.93 -27.73
N SER A 934 -28.01 -32.50 -27.14
CA SER A 934 -27.78 -33.95 -27.05
C SER A 934 -28.81 -34.61 -26.14
N VAL A 935 -29.23 -33.93 -25.06
CA VAL A 935 -30.32 -34.36 -24.18
C VAL A 935 -31.65 -34.36 -24.92
N ARG A 936 -31.96 -33.26 -25.65
CA ARG A 936 -33.19 -33.16 -26.45
C ARG A 936 -33.27 -34.27 -27.50
N ILE A 937 -32.16 -34.58 -28.19
CA ILE A 937 -32.10 -35.69 -29.15
C ILE A 937 -32.45 -37.01 -28.46
N ALA A 938 -31.81 -37.33 -27.34
CA ALA A 938 -32.08 -38.57 -26.61
C ALA A 938 -33.53 -38.69 -26.12
N ALA A 939 -34.14 -37.58 -25.69
CA ALA A 939 -35.55 -37.54 -25.31
C ALA A 939 -36.50 -37.80 -26.49
N VAL A 940 -36.25 -37.16 -27.65
CA VAL A 940 -36.99 -37.42 -28.88
C VAL A 940 -36.84 -38.88 -29.32
N GLU A 941 -35.64 -39.44 -29.24
CA GLU A 941 -35.42 -40.85 -29.59
C GLU A 941 -36.17 -41.81 -28.67
N ALA A 942 -36.23 -41.51 -27.36
CA ALA A 942 -37.00 -42.31 -26.41
C ALA A 942 -38.51 -42.21 -26.68
N LEU A 943 -39.04 -41.02 -26.96
CA LEU A 943 -40.46 -40.84 -27.29
C LEU A 943 -40.82 -41.43 -28.66
N SER A 944 -39.90 -41.40 -29.63
CA SER A 944 -40.06 -41.98 -30.97
C SER A 944 -40.39 -43.47 -30.94
N THR A 945 -39.96 -44.17 -29.88
CA THR A 945 -40.27 -45.58 -29.65
C THR A 945 -41.78 -45.84 -29.61
N LEU A 946 -42.59 -44.84 -29.23
CA LEU A 946 -44.04 -44.95 -29.13
C LEU A 946 -44.76 -44.85 -30.48
N VAL A 947 -44.11 -44.35 -31.53
CA VAL A 947 -44.78 -43.92 -32.79
C VAL A 947 -44.35 -44.73 -34.02
N LEU A 948 -43.98 -46.00 -33.83
CA LEU A 948 -43.57 -46.92 -34.90
C LEU A 948 -44.77 -47.57 -35.63
N ASP A 949 -44.65 -47.81 -36.96
CA ASP A 949 -45.73 -48.23 -37.89
C ASP A 949 -46.26 -49.68 -37.70
N THR A 950 -46.00 -50.34 -36.57
CA THR A 950 -46.19 -51.79 -36.43
C THR A 950 -47.48 -52.22 -35.73
N SER A 951 -48.36 -51.30 -35.30
CA SER A 951 -49.56 -51.66 -34.52
C SER A 951 -50.88 -51.42 -35.28
N SER A 952 -51.78 -52.39 -35.23
CA SER A 952 -53.17 -52.27 -35.72
C SER A 952 -54.02 -51.24 -34.96
N ASN A 953 -53.46 -50.65 -33.89
CA ASN A 953 -54.09 -49.66 -33.01
C ASN A 953 -53.35 -48.30 -33.01
N PHE A 954 -52.54 -48.00 -34.04
CA PHE A 954 -51.74 -46.76 -34.12
C PHE A 954 -52.53 -45.47 -33.82
N LYS A 955 -53.79 -45.40 -34.23
CA LYS A 955 -54.69 -44.28 -33.90
C LYS A 955 -54.82 -44.05 -32.38
N ARG A 956 -55.07 -45.12 -31.60
CA ARG A 956 -55.22 -45.03 -30.14
C ARG A 956 -53.93 -44.58 -29.45
N VAL A 957 -52.77 -44.95 -30.02
CA VAL A 957 -51.47 -44.52 -29.49
C VAL A 957 -51.31 -43.02 -29.67
N VAL A 958 -51.63 -42.48 -30.85
CA VAL A 958 -51.53 -41.04 -31.11
C VAL A 958 -52.53 -40.25 -30.27
N ASP A 959 -53.77 -40.74 -30.12
CA ASP A 959 -54.77 -40.11 -29.24
C ASP A 959 -54.26 -40.04 -27.77
N GLU A 960 -53.64 -41.09 -27.25
CA GLU A 960 -53.04 -41.11 -25.89
C GLU A 960 -51.81 -40.17 -25.76
N LEU A 961 -51.00 -40.05 -26.82
CA LEU A 961 -49.86 -39.11 -26.85
C LEU A 961 -50.33 -37.64 -26.88
N GLU A 962 -51.48 -37.37 -27.47
CA GLU A 962 -52.14 -36.05 -27.43
C GLU A 962 -52.60 -35.73 -26.00
N GLU A 963 -53.30 -36.65 -25.33
CA GLU A 963 -53.70 -36.47 -23.92
C GLU A 963 -52.50 -36.30 -22.98
N SER A 964 -51.37 -36.96 -23.28
CA SER A 964 -50.11 -36.85 -22.53
C SER A 964 -49.30 -35.59 -22.87
N GLY A 965 -49.75 -34.73 -23.80
CA GLY A 965 -49.08 -33.49 -24.19
C GLY A 965 -47.83 -33.66 -25.08
N VAL A 966 -47.52 -34.87 -25.54
CA VAL A 966 -46.33 -35.17 -26.36
C VAL A 966 -46.41 -34.49 -27.73
N VAL A 967 -47.59 -34.50 -28.34
CA VAL A 967 -47.82 -33.96 -29.70
C VAL A 967 -47.48 -32.47 -29.76
N ASP A 968 -48.04 -31.67 -28.84
CA ASP A 968 -47.81 -30.23 -28.81
C ASP A 968 -46.36 -29.88 -28.48
N ALA A 969 -45.71 -30.63 -27.57
CA ALA A 969 -44.32 -30.43 -27.19
C ALA A 969 -43.33 -30.73 -28.33
N VAL A 970 -43.52 -31.81 -29.08
CA VAL A 970 -42.68 -32.16 -30.24
C VAL A 970 -42.87 -31.17 -31.40
N ILE A 971 -44.10 -30.65 -31.60
CA ILE A 971 -44.35 -29.59 -32.57
C ILE A 971 -43.63 -28.30 -32.16
N HIS A 972 -43.74 -27.90 -30.89
CA HIS A 972 -43.05 -26.72 -30.37
C HIS A 972 -41.53 -26.83 -30.55
N LEU A 973 -40.95 -27.98 -30.19
CA LEU A 973 -39.55 -28.30 -30.44
C LEU A 973 -39.16 -28.10 -31.91
N PHE A 974 -39.98 -28.62 -32.84
CA PHE A 974 -39.71 -28.50 -34.27
C PHE A 974 -39.77 -27.06 -34.78
N LEU A 975 -40.65 -26.21 -34.22
CA LEU A 975 -40.75 -24.80 -34.61
C LEU A 975 -39.50 -23.99 -34.24
N GLU A 976 -38.82 -24.35 -33.15
CA GLU A 976 -37.67 -23.61 -32.62
C GLU A 976 -36.31 -24.14 -33.12
N VAL A 977 -36.25 -25.40 -33.52
CA VAL A 977 -34.97 -26.08 -33.79
C VAL A 977 -34.37 -25.66 -35.13
N ARG A 978 -33.05 -25.41 -35.12
CA ARG A 978 -32.27 -25.12 -36.32
C ARG A 978 -32.01 -26.39 -37.16
N PRO A 979 -31.68 -26.27 -38.46
CA PRO A 979 -31.35 -27.43 -39.28
C PRO A 979 -30.23 -28.30 -38.69
N GLY A 980 -30.48 -29.60 -38.57
CA GLY A 980 -29.56 -30.57 -37.96
C GLY A 980 -30.25 -31.88 -37.55
N GLU A 981 -29.57 -32.71 -36.77
CA GLU A 981 -30.07 -34.03 -36.34
C GLU A 981 -31.35 -33.93 -35.49
N LEU A 982 -31.42 -33.00 -34.53
CA LEU A 982 -32.61 -32.82 -33.70
C LEU A 982 -33.84 -32.43 -34.55
N GLN A 983 -33.65 -31.58 -35.57
CA GLN A 983 -34.71 -31.22 -36.50
C GLN A 983 -35.20 -32.44 -37.28
N GLU A 984 -34.29 -33.26 -37.80
CA GLU A 984 -34.62 -34.49 -38.51
C GLU A 984 -35.47 -35.44 -37.66
N LYS A 985 -35.05 -35.71 -36.43
CA LYS A 985 -35.75 -36.61 -35.51
C LYS A 985 -37.12 -36.06 -35.10
N ALA A 986 -37.22 -34.75 -34.85
CA ALA A 986 -38.48 -34.10 -34.49
C ALA A 986 -39.48 -34.13 -35.66
N ILE A 987 -39.05 -33.79 -36.89
CA ILE A 987 -39.92 -33.85 -38.08
C ILE A 987 -40.38 -35.29 -38.31
N TRP A 988 -39.49 -36.28 -38.15
CA TRP A 988 -39.86 -37.68 -38.29
C TRP A 988 -41.04 -38.03 -37.37
N MET A 989 -40.99 -37.66 -36.08
CA MET A 989 -42.10 -37.89 -35.16
C MET A 989 -43.37 -37.13 -35.57
N VAL A 990 -43.26 -35.86 -35.95
CA VAL A 990 -44.39 -35.05 -36.42
C VAL A 990 -45.04 -35.69 -37.65
N GLU A 991 -44.25 -36.14 -38.62
CA GLU A 991 -44.72 -36.84 -39.81
C GLU A 991 -45.52 -38.10 -39.46
N ARG A 992 -45.05 -38.89 -38.49
CA ARG A 992 -45.78 -40.09 -38.02
C ARG A 992 -47.11 -39.76 -37.38
N ILE A 993 -47.15 -38.74 -36.52
CA ILE A 993 -48.38 -38.27 -35.85
C ILE A 993 -49.41 -37.83 -36.91
N LEU A 994 -48.96 -37.12 -37.96
CA LEU A 994 -49.79 -36.64 -39.07
C LEU A 994 -50.34 -37.74 -39.99
N ARG A 995 -50.07 -39.02 -39.75
CA ARG A 995 -50.74 -40.10 -40.49
C ARG A 995 -52.16 -40.38 -39.99
N VAL A 996 -52.52 -39.88 -38.80
CA VAL A 996 -53.84 -40.09 -38.19
C VAL A 996 -54.80 -38.96 -38.60
N GLU A 997 -55.84 -39.29 -39.37
CA GLU A 997 -56.74 -38.31 -40.01
C GLU A 997 -57.39 -37.28 -39.06
N ASN A 998 -57.72 -37.67 -37.82
CA ASN A 998 -58.32 -36.78 -36.82
C ASN A 998 -57.39 -35.62 -36.42
N HIS A 999 -56.08 -35.85 -36.39
CA HIS A 999 -55.07 -34.86 -36.00
C HIS A 999 -54.71 -33.92 -37.15
N ASN A 1000 -54.84 -34.39 -38.40
CA ASN A 1000 -54.53 -33.60 -39.60
C ASN A 1000 -55.40 -32.36 -39.74
N GLN A 1001 -56.67 -32.45 -39.37
CA GLN A 1001 -57.59 -31.32 -39.48
C GLN A 1001 -57.19 -30.18 -38.53
N ARG A 1002 -56.87 -30.49 -37.26
CA ARG A 1002 -56.41 -29.51 -36.27
C ARG A 1002 -55.05 -28.90 -36.64
N LEU A 1003 -54.08 -29.75 -37.01
CA LEU A 1003 -52.71 -29.33 -37.27
C LEU A 1003 -52.53 -28.62 -38.63
N SER A 1004 -53.40 -28.88 -39.62
CA SER A 1004 -53.40 -28.16 -40.90
C SER A 1004 -53.72 -26.67 -40.77
N LEU A 1005 -54.41 -26.27 -39.69
CA LEU A 1005 -54.72 -24.88 -39.38
C LEU A 1005 -53.55 -24.14 -38.71
N ASN A 1006 -52.51 -24.87 -38.25
CA ASN A 1006 -51.33 -24.28 -37.63
C ASN A 1006 -50.36 -23.75 -38.71
N GLN A 1007 -50.53 -22.47 -39.05
CA GLN A 1007 -49.71 -21.77 -40.05
C GLN A 1007 -48.21 -21.74 -39.70
N ALA A 1008 -47.84 -21.76 -38.41
CA ALA A 1008 -46.45 -21.82 -38.00
C ALA A 1008 -45.81 -23.17 -38.34
N LEU A 1009 -46.52 -24.27 -38.06
CA LEU A 1009 -46.09 -25.63 -38.40
C LEU A 1009 -45.92 -25.81 -39.92
N VAL A 1010 -46.89 -25.36 -40.72
CA VAL A 1010 -46.80 -25.45 -42.18
C VAL A 1010 -45.60 -24.67 -42.72
N ARG A 1011 -45.33 -23.46 -42.21
CA ARG A 1011 -44.15 -22.68 -42.60
C ARG A 1011 -42.84 -23.38 -42.23
N ALA A 1012 -42.74 -23.91 -41.02
CA ALA A 1012 -41.56 -24.65 -40.57
C ALA A 1012 -41.31 -25.91 -41.43
N LEU A 1013 -42.37 -26.64 -41.80
CA LEU A 1013 -42.28 -27.80 -42.71
C LEU A 1013 -41.80 -27.39 -44.12
N VAL A 1014 -42.31 -26.28 -44.67
CA VAL A 1014 -41.84 -25.76 -45.98
C VAL A 1014 -40.36 -25.34 -45.90
N GLU A 1015 -39.95 -24.72 -44.80
CA GLU A 1015 -38.57 -24.31 -44.58
C GLU A 1015 -37.62 -25.52 -44.47
N ALA A 1016 -38.01 -26.53 -43.69
CA ALA A 1016 -37.27 -27.78 -43.60
C ALA A 1016 -37.20 -28.53 -44.94
N PHE A 1017 -38.27 -28.50 -45.76
CA PHE A 1017 -38.26 -29.07 -47.11
C PHE A 1017 -37.28 -28.37 -48.05
N LYS A 1018 -37.09 -27.05 -47.92
CA LYS A 1018 -36.14 -26.28 -48.75
C LYS A 1018 -34.69 -26.41 -48.26
N HIS A 1019 -34.49 -26.29 -46.96
CA HIS A 1019 -33.18 -26.03 -46.36
C HIS A 1019 -32.67 -27.11 -45.39
N GLY A 1020 -33.47 -28.13 -45.09
CA GLY A 1020 -33.08 -29.24 -44.22
C GLY A 1020 -32.06 -30.20 -44.84
N ASN A 1021 -31.54 -31.11 -44.02
CA ASN A 1021 -30.72 -32.23 -44.48
C ASN A 1021 -31.57 -33.22 -45.33
N PRO A 1022 -30.96 -34.18 -46.06
CA PRO A 1022 -31.71 -35.05 -46.97
C PRO A 1022 -32.89 -35.80 -46.32
N ASN A 1023 -32.73 -36.26 -45.08
CA ASN A 1023 -33.78 -36.99 -44.36
C ASN A 1023 -34.89 -36.05 -43.86
N ALA A 1024 -34.52 -34.90 -43.28
CA ALA A 1024 -35.45 -33.86 -42.84
C ALA A 1024 -36.32 -33.35 -44.01
N LYS A 1025 -35.73 -33.17 -45.21
CA LYS A 1025 -36.46 -32.81 -46.43
C LYS A 1025 -37.51 -33.84 -46.79
N ARG A 1026 -37.14 -35.13 -46.74
CA ARG A 1026 -38.05 -36.24 -47.04
C ARG A 1026 -39.22 -36.27 -46.05
N HIS A 1027 -38.94 -36.22 -44.75
CA HIS A 1027 -39.98 -36.23 -43.72
C HIS A 1027 -40.89 -35.00 -43.79
N ALA A 1028 -40.33 -33.83 -44.12
CA ALA A 1028 -41.12 -32.61 -44.31
C ALA A 1028 -42.06 -32.70 -45.52
N GLN A 1029 -41.60 -33.30 -46.63
CA GLN A 1029 -42.44 -33.56 -47.79
C GLN A 1029 -43.60 -34.51 -47.46
N ASP A 1030 -43.31 -35.61 -46.77
CA ASP A 1030 -44.31 -36.60 -46.36
C ASP A 1030 -45.35 -35.95 -45.41
N ALA A 1031 -44.90 -35.15 -44.43
CA ALA A 1031 -45.76 -34.40 -43.52
C ALA A 1031 -46.67 -33.38 -44.25
N LEU A 1032 -46.14 -32.62 -45.21
CA LEU A 1032 -46.93 -31.67 -46.02
C LEU A 1032 -47.96 -32.38 -46.91
N THR A 1033 -47.65 -33.59 -47.37
CA THR A 1033 -48.57 -34.44 -48.14
C THR A 1033 -49.73 -34.88 -47.26
N ASN A 1034 -49.43 -35.35 -46.04
CA ASN A 1034 -50.44 -35.77 -45.06
C ASN A 1034 -51.39 -34.63 -44.66
N LEU A 1035 -50.88 -33.39 -44.58
CA LEU A 1035 -51.68 -32.18 -44.32
C LEU A 1035 -52.48 -31.69 -45.55
N LYS A 1036 -52.35 -32.34 -46.71
CA LYS A 1036 -52.97 -31.93 -48.00
C LYS A 1036 -52.61 -30.49 -48.43
N GLN A 1037 -51.47 -29.97 -48.00
CA GLN A 1037 -50.99 -28.61 -48.31
C GLN A 1037 -50.17 -28.53 -49.61
N LEU A 1038 -49.93 -29.67 -50.27
CA LEU A 1038 -49.09 -29.78 -51.48
C LEU A 1038 -49.81 -29.54 -52.81
N SER A 1039 -50.95 -28.85 -52.84
CA SER A 1039 -51.64 -28.52 -54.10
C SER A 1039 -51.14 -27.25 -54.80
N ALA A 1040 -50.07 -26.59 -54.32
CA ALA A 1040 -49.59 -25.32 -54.89
C ALA A 1040 -48.05 -25.11 -54.94
N VAL A 1041 -47.24 -26.17 -54.76
CA VAL A 1041 -45.75 -26.06 -54.77
C VAL A 1041 -45.09 -26.91 -55.87
N SER A 1042 -45.84 -27.28 -56.91
CA SER A 1042 -45.25 -27.84 -58.14
C SER A 1042 -45.01 -26.72 -59.16
N GLY A 1043 -43.96 -25.93 -58.94
CA GLY A 1043 -43.45 -24.95 -59.89
C GLY A 1043 -41.94 -25.06 -59.98
N LYS A 1044 -41.48 -25.94 -60.89
CA LYS A 1044 -40.08 -26.16 -61.33
C LYS A 1044 -39.19 -26.94 -60.35
N ALA A 1045 -39.03 -28.24 -60.62
CA ALA A 1045 -37.75 -28.91 -60.48
C ALA A 1045 -37.54 -29.86 -61.67
N SER A 1046 -36.35 -29.74 -62.23
CA SER A 1046 -35.87 -30.29 -63.49
C SER A 1046 -35.96 -31.81 -63.59
N SER A 1047 -36.37 -32.26 -64.77
CA SER A 1047 -35.89 -33.48 -65.39
C SER A 1047 -34.36 -33.54 -65.36
N GLN A 1048 -33.79 -34.49 -64.63
CA GLN A 1048 -32.64 -35.29 -65.07
C GLN A 1048 -32.24 -36.30 -63.99
N ILE A 1049 -31.66 -37.41 -64.46
CA ILE A 1049 -31.07 -38.52 -63.72
C ILE A 1049 -32.07 -39.62 -63.32
N ARG A 1050 -32.53 -40.33 -64.35
CA ARG A 1050 -32.84 -41.76 -64.27
C ARG A 1050 -32.31 -42.44 -65.53
N SER A 1051 -31.03 -42.81 -65.53
CA SER A 1051 -30.49 -43.91 -66.34
C SER A 1051 -29.05 -44.23 -65.94
N ARG A 1052 -28.84 -45.25 -65.12
CA ARG A 1052 -28.11 -46.47 -65.50
C ARG A 1052 -28.12 -47.45 -64.33
N ARG A 1053 -28.15 -48.72 -64.74
CA ARG A 1053 -28.32 -49.95 -63.95
C ARG A 1053 -27.29 -50.10 -62.84
#